data_AF-A0A0W0G3M4-F1
#
_entry.id   AF-A0A0W0G3M4-F1
#
_cell.length_a   1.000
_cell.length_b   1.000
_cell.length_c   1.000
_cell.angle_alpha   90.00
_cell.angle_beta   90.00
_cell.angle_gamma   90.00
#
_symmetry.space_group_name_H-M   'P 1'
#
loop_
_entity.id
_entity.type
_entity.pdbx_description
1 polymer ?
#
loop_
_entity_poly.entity_id
_entity_poly.type
_entity_poly.pdbx_seq_one_letter_code
_entity_poly.pdbx_strand_id
1 'polypeptide(L)'
;MFNGSNGTTIQGGAHNTVGGDQNIYTYGYEVHGNVTNVYNGGISQDLLDDPKATLQLLARKAAPNACYDSEQRFPPPNCHPGTRKRILEDLGKWIEDDSKVTKAFWLYGSAGVGKSAIAQNLAEKYIRKRVAAGFFFSRNDSTRDGLEPFVASIAYQFCKPGSPLRPVLGPLIVQVIRSDPNLFHASCEIQFEKLIIEPCSKIEAAEWENLPNTIIIDGLDECVHIPSQERLLTIIQKLAIAHRTLEIPVPWTFLVCSRPEPQIRDAFDNFRMVLRRLDVNSSDDAFRDIKKYFVDQFAVLRAKHHRALPRGGSPWPRGDAIDQLAERAQGQFIFAATVIKFIDTRDEPPQDRLDAVLRIYIERGSDSPYSDLDLLYHQILSTCQMWEKVQLVLRLLVTSHFELGDGVIHLKEAGWRSVMIIEGLLNLKQGKLTPLLSRLHSVLHIPGDDMSNITVAHASFTEFLCDVNRSMNYHAPRMSQSEYCECVTLLLLRSLSTLALHYPPHNSLDVFTTTFSSWKRMLAKYQVNLMSYSCRYWHNYCTKVRSPGTDLLVALRSFDPYCALAASLSYNYWPRVDRWAEVLEWAKRTNLRGDVIEKWKPLSSGFRIGFPPTIPRGKALWCTFEIERCFCDREFNVQFQRALLQEVYSVRARKYGHLGNDRVIMILPADEGGPMRLPENWIVAHLTQANAEVFERISVALRHDFDGQRLLLDDVRDDTWGSVSHNLVDKDDLVALKLHLKKRWMQFFLKDLGWPSNSLSSPSYGGVKTAASKFVFSSFADNRDNLLPAHEQPHPAVLKYPLHRRLKRYIVRIYRRKRGDVEEK
;
A
#
# COMPACT_ATOMS: atom_id res chain seq x y z
N MET A 1 -37.37 5.47 3.89
CA MET A 1 -38.53 4.56 3.76
C MET A 1 -38.46 3.56 4.90
N PHE A 2 -39.56 3.46 5.67
CA PHE A 2 -39.83 2.63 6.88
C PHE A 2 -38.89 2.89 8.09
N ASN A 3 -39.27 3.49 9.24
CA ASN A 3 -40.47 3.60 10.08
C ASN A 3 -40.77 2.37 10.98
N GLY A 4 -40.61 2.56 12.30
CA GLY A 4 -41.41 1.96 13.37
C GLY A 4 -40.90 0.67 14.04
N SER A 5 -40.42 0.74 15.29
CA SER A 5 -41.20 0.31 16.47
C SER A 5 -40.39 0.32 17.78
N ASN A 6 -41.07 0.89 18.77
CA ASN A 6 -40.82 1.10 20.19
C ASN A 6 -40.21 -0.05 21.02
N GLY A 7 -39.37 0.35 21.98
CA GLY A 7 -39.66 0.14 23.40
C GLY A 7 -39.18 -1.16 24.04
N THR A 8 -38.00 -1.13 24.66
CA THR A 8 -37.76 -1.91 25.90
C THR A 8 -36.66 -1.23 26.73
N THR A 9 -37.00 -0.92 27.97
CA THR A 9 -36.10 -0.39 29.00
C THR A 9 -35.83 -1.50 30.04
N ILE A 10 -34.76 -1.33 30.83
CA ILE A 10 -34.43 -1.89 32.18
C ILE A 10 -33.14 -2.72 32.16
N GLN A 11 -31.99 -2.14 32.57
CA GLN A 11 -31.39 -1.93 33.92
C GLN A 11 -30.52 -3.10 34.41
N GLY A 12 -29.39 -2.72 35.03
CA GLY A 12 -28.80 -3.43 36.16
C GLY A 12 -27.52 -4.19 35.85
N GLY A 13 -26.40 -3.69 36.36
CA GLY A 13 -25.05 -4.19 36.11
C GLY A 13 -24.55 -5.22 37.13
N ALA A 14 -23.33 -5.69 36.91
CA ALA A 14 -22.39 -6.09 37.96
C ALA A 14 -20.97 -6.17 37.37
N HIS A 15 -20.08 -5.34 37.93
CA HIS A 15 -18.64 -5.35 37.74
C HIS A 15 -18.02 -6.66 38.25
N ASN A 16 -16.91 -7.08 37.63
CA ASN A 16 -15.86 -7.81 38.34
C ASN A 16 -14.49 -7.32 37.85
N THR A 17 -13.80 -6.60 38.73
CA THR A 17 -12.40 -6.20 38.60
C THR A 17 -11.54 -7.34 39.15
N VAL A 18 -10.53 -7.78 38.40
CA VAL A 18 -9.44 -8.60 38.95
C VAL A 18 -8.14 -7.87 38.66
N GLY A 19 -7.58 -7.27 39.70
CA GLY A 19 -6.27 -6.62 39.69
C GLY A 19 -5.13 -7.62 39.88
N GLY A 20 -3.99 -7.32 39.29
CA GLY A 20 -2.73 -8.02 39.50
C GLY A 20 -1.58 -7.21 38.91
N ASP A 21 -0.89 -6.45 39.76
CA ASP A 21 0.32 -5.70 39.42
C ASP A 21 1.49 -6.63 39.05
N GLN A 22 2.23 -6.29 38.00
CA GLN A 22 3.60 -6.76 37.80
C GLN A 22 4.53 -5.58 37.45
N ASN A 23 5.43 -5.29 38.38
CA ASN A 23 6.52 -4.33 38.26
C ASN A 23 7.52 -4.75 37.17
N ILE A 24 7.78 -3.85 36.22
CA ILE A 24 8.82 -4.00 35.19
C ILE A 24 10.07 -3.23 35.62
N TYR A 25 11.15 -3.97 35.91
CA TYR A 25 12.50 -3.40 35.96
C TYR A 25 13.07 -3.30 34.54
N THR A 26 13.52 -2.11 34.20
CA THR A 26 14.04 -1.69 32.89
C THR A 26 15.49 -2.13 32.70
N TYR A 27 15.86 -2.66 31.53
CA TYR A 27 17.07 -2.35 30.75
C TYR A 27 17.06 -3.17 29.44
N GLY A 28 17.15 -2.49 28.28
CA GLY A 28 17.42 -3.10 26.97
C GLY A 28 16.21 -3.15 26.03
N TYR A 29 16.27 -2.38 24.95
CA TYR A 29 15.28 -2.24 23.89
C TYR A 29 15.02 -3.56 23.12
N GLU A 30 13.76 -3.97 23.01
CA GLU A 30 13.16 -4.66 21.84
C GLU A 30 11.62 -4.58 21.93
N VAL A 31 10.99 -3.83 21.02
CA VAL A 31 9.53 -3.69 20.94
C VAL A 31 8.96 -4.86 20.12
N HIS A 32 8.36 -5.83 20.79
CA HIS A 32 7.51 -6.84 20.14
C HIS A 32 6.23 -7.09 20.94
N GLY A 33 5.09 -6.79 20.32
CA GLY A 33 3.77 -7.09 20.89
C GLY A 33 2.59 -6.47 20.15
N ASN A 34 2.45 -6.73 18.85
CA ASN A 34 1.21 -6.51 18.10
C ASN A 34 0.11 -7.47 18.58
N VAL A 35 -1.04 -6.93 18.97
CA VAL A 35 -2.34 -7.59 18.80
C VAL A 35 -3.28 -6.59 18.12
N THR A 36 -3.27 -6.58 16.79
CA THR A 36 -4.35 -6.01 15.98
C THR A 36 -5.44 -7.08 15.86
N ASN A 37 -6.48 -6.98 16.67
CA ASN A 37 -7.76 -7.60 16.36
C ASN A 37 -8.47 -6.72 15.33
N VAL A 38 -8.64 -7.25 14.13
CA VAL A 38 -9.55 -6.70 13.11
C VAL A 38 -10.96 -7.11 13.51
N TYR A 39 -11.62 -6.24 14.28
CA TYR A 39 -13.07 -6.14 14.37
C TYR A 39 -13.36 -4.65 14.30
N ASN A 40 -14.10 -4.19 13.28
CA ASN A 40 -14.66 -2.84 13.13
C ASN A 40 -13.99 -1.73 13.97
N GLY A 41 -12.91 -1.13 13.43
CA GLY A 41 -12.59 0.31 13.59
C GLY A 41 -12.54 0.95 14.98
N GLY A 42 -12.46 0.22 16.09
CA GLY A 42 -12.32 0.79 17.42
C GLY A 42 -10.85 0.80 17.87
N ILE A 43 -10.22 1.98 17.95
CA ILE A 43 -9.00 2.14 18.74
C ILE A 43 -9.39 1.84 20.20
N SER A 44 -8.70 0.92 20.87
CA SER A 44 -8.95 0.60 22.28
C SER A 44 -8.88 1.89 23.12
N GLN A 45 -9.91 2.15 23.92
CA GLN A 45 -10.02 3.34 24.77
C GLN A 45 -8.78 3.52 25.68
N ASP A 46 -8.23 2.40 26.17
CA ASP A 46 -7.07 2.36 27.07
C ASP A 46 -5.77 2.89 26.41
N LEU A 47 -5.67 2.88 25.07
CA LEU A 47 -4.55 3.43 24.30
C LEU A 47 -4.69 4.95 24.05
N LEU A 48 -5.88 5.53 24.24
CA LEU A 48 -6.16 6.95 23.98
C LEU A 48 -5.99 7.84 25.24
N ASP A 49 -5.88 7.23 26.42
CA ASP A 49 -5.64 7.92 27.69
C ASP A 49 -4.23 8.52 27.82
N ASP A 50 -3.28 8.15 26.95
CA ASP A 50 -1.97 8.79 26.83
C ASP A 50 -2.00 9.97 25.82
N PRO A 51 -1.71 11.22 26.22
CA PRO A 51 -1.75 12.38 25.30
C PRO A 51 -0.78 12.21 24.13
N LYS A 52 0.30 11.45 24.35
CA LYS A 52 1.29 11.14 23.32
C LYS A 52 0.72 10.22 22.24
N ALA A 53 -0.15 9.27 22.60
CA ALA A 53 -0.83 8.40 21.64
C ALA A 53 -1.84 9.18 20.79
N THR A 54 -2.58 10.13 21.39
CA THR A 54 -3.50 11.02 20.65
C THR A 54 -2.75 11.89 19.63
N LEU A 55 -1.61 12.46 20.02
CA LEU A 55 -0.77 13.25 19.10
C LEU A 55 -0.17 12.40 17.97
N GLN A 56 0.17 11.14 18.24
CA GLN A 56 0.60 10.20 17.20
C GLN A 56 -0.53 9.87 16.22
N LEU A 57 -1.77 9.72 16.70
CA LEU A 57 -2.93 9.53 15.83
C LEU A 57 -3.15 10.74 14.92
N LEU A 58 -3.09 11.95 15.49
CA LEU A 58 -3.19 13.19 14.73
C LEU A 58 -2.07 13.32 13.68
N ALA A 59 -0.82 12.99 14.06
CA ALA A 59 0.32 12.99 13.15
C ALA A 59 0.16 12.01 11.98
N ARG A 60 -0.44 10.83 12.21
CA ARG A 60 -0.71 9.82 11.17
C ARG A 60 -1.79 10.26 10.18
N LYS A 61 -2.69 11.15 10.58
CA LYS A 61 -3.77 11.70 9.74
C LYS A 61 -3.38 13.01 9.05
N ALA A 62 -2.35 13.68 9.56
CA ALA A 62 -1.75 14.85 8.92
C ALA A 62 -0.92 14.47 7.68
N ALA A 63 -0.64 15.45 6.84
CA ALA A 63 0.33 15.42 5.76
C ALA A 63 1.53 16.31 6.15
N PRO A 64 2.55 15.77 6.87
CA PRO A 64 3.70 16.55 7.29
C PRO A 64 4.45 17.21 6.12
N ASN A 65 4.42 16.56 4.95
CA ASN A 65 5.04 17.06 3.73
C ASN A 65 4.36 18.31 3.14
N ALA A 66 3.14 18.64 3.58
CA ALA A 66 2.43 19.86 3.21
C ALA A 66 2.78 21.06 4.10
N CYS A 67 3.58 20.88 5.17
CA CYS A 67 4.00 21.96 6.06
C CYS A 67 5.06 22.87 5.44
N TYR A 68 5.21 24.08 5.96
CA TYR A 68 6.20 25.04 5.43
C TYR A 68 7.66 24.57 5.61
N ASP A 69 7.94 23.80 6.67
CA ASP A 69 9.26 23.32 7.12
C ASP A 69 9.55 21.85 6.76
N SER A 70 8.87 21.34 5.75
CA SER A 70 9.00 19.96 5.27
C SER A 70 10.31 19.74 4.48
N GLU A 71 11.03 18.65 4.77
CA GLU A 71 12.21 18.22 4.01
C GLU A 71 11.86 17.88 2.56
N GLN A 72 10.67 17.32 2.32
CA GLN A 72 10.19 17.03 0.96
C GLN A 72 9.97 18.30 0.13
N ARG A 73 10.01 19.47 0.76
CA ARG A 73 9.95 20.77 0.09
C ARG A 73 11.32 21.42 0.00
N PHE A 74 12.41 20.81 0.48
CA PHE A 74 13.75 21.42 0.42
C PHE A 74 14.42 21.24 -0.97
N PRO A 75 15.07 22.29 -1.53
CA PRO A 75 15.00 23.68 -1.08
C PRO A 75 13.61 24.27 -1.36
N PRO A 76 13.02 25.02 -0.42
CA PRO A 76 11.66 25.52 -0.57
C PRO A 76 11.58 26.58 -1.66
N PRO A 77 10.43 26.73 -2.34
CA PRO A 77 10.22 27.81 -3.30
C PRO A 77 10.50 29.16 -2.63
N ASN A 78 11.39 29.96 -3.20
CA ASN A 78 11.77 31.24 -2.61
C ASN A 78 11.77 32.35 -3.66
N CYS A 79 11.37 33.55 -3.27
CA CYS A 79 11.45 34.72 -4.12
C CYS A 79 12.92 35.04 -4.37
N HIS A 80 13.27 35.35 -5.61
CA HIS A 80 14.63 35.76 -5.92
C HIS A 80 14.96 37.07 -5.17
N PRO A 81 16.15 37.20 -4.56
CA PRO A 81 16.49 38.41 -3.81
C PRO A 81 16.27 39.68 -4.62
N GLY A 82 15.53 40.62 -4.04
CA GLY A 82 15.22 41.89 -4.67
C GLY A 82 13.95 41.92 -5.52
N THR A 83 13.27 40.78 -5.69
CA THR A 83 12.01 40.66 -6.47
C THR A 83 10.79 40.58 -5.57
N ARG A 84 9.59 40.81 -6.14
CA ARG A 84 8.28 40.69 -5.47
C ARG A 84 8.12 41.53 -4.19
N LYS A 85 8.99 42.54 -3.99
CA LYS A 85 9.05 43.36 -2.77
C LYS A 85 7.71 43.99 -2.43
N ARG A 86 7.08 44.68 -3.39
CA ARG A 86 5.79 45.35 -3.15
C ARG A 86 4.72 44.37 -2.67
N ILE A 87 4.62 43.20 -3.31
CA ILE A 87 3.62 42.18 -2.96
C ILE A 87 3.89 41.63 -1.55
N LEU A 88 5.14 41.33 -1.22
CA LEU A 88 5.53 40.87 0.11
C LEU A 88 5.26 41.93 1.20
N GLU A 89 5.48 43.21 0.89
CA GLU A 89 5.16 44.32 1.78
C GLU A 89 3.65 44.48 2.00
N ASP A 90 2.86 44.43 0.94
CA ASP A 90 1.40 44.58 1.03
C ASP A 90 0.75 43.42 1.81
N LEU A 91 1.20 42.19 1.58
CA LEU A 91 0.75 41.01 2.32
C LEU A 91 1.25 41.04 3.76
N GLY A 92 2.50 41.48 4.00
CA GLY A 92 3.06 41.65 5.34
C GLY A 92 2.25 42.64 6.18
N LYS A 93 1.93 43.82 5.62
CA LYS A 93 1.05 44.81 6.26
C LYS A 93 -0.31 44.22 6.60
N TRP A 94 -0.90 43.44 5.68
CA TRP A 94 -2.17 42.78 5.96
C TRP A 94 -2.06 41.74 7.07
N ILE A 95 -0.99 40.94 7.13
CA ILE A 95 -0.77 39.95 8.21
C ILE A 95 -0.59 40.64 9.56
N GLU A 96 0.11 41.77 9.61
CA GLU A 96 0.41 42.50 10.84
C GLU A 96 -0.73 43.38 11.35
N ASP A 97 -1.68 43.76 10.49
CA ASP A 97 -2.82 44.61 10.84
C ASP A 97 -3.86 43.89 11.69
N ASP A 98 -3.87 44.12 13.00
CA ASP A 98 -4.86 43.54 13.93
C ASP A 98 -6.26 44.19 13.80
N SER A 99 -6.35 45.35 13.15
CA SER A 99 -7.61 46.07 12.90
C SER A 99 -8.29 45.67 11.58
N LYS A 100 -7.72 44.71 10.84
CA LYS A 100 -8.20 44.31 9.52
C LYS A 100 -9.65 43.83 9.54
N VAL A 101 -10.46 44.44 8.68
CA VAL A 101 -11.87 44.05 8.47
C VAL A 101 -11.97 42.75 7.64
N THR A 102 -11.01 42.53 6.75
CA THR A 102 -10.97 41.33 5.88
C THR A 102 -10.36 40.14 6.61
N LYS A 103 -11.04 38.98 6.59
CA LYS A 103 -10.57 37.73 7.19
C LYS A 103 -9.97 36.76 6.18
N ALA A 104 -10.18 37.00 4.89
CA ALA A 104 -9.55 36.26 3.81
C ALA A 104 -8.77 37.21 2.89
N PHE A 105 -7.62 36.74 2.41
CA PHE A 105 -6.84 37.37 1.36
C PHE A 105 -6.59 36.34 0.27
N TRP A 106 -7.00 36.66 -0.96
CA TRP A 106 -6.77 35.82 -2.12
C TRP A 106 -5.67 36.41 -3.01
N LEU A 107 -4.54 35.72 -3.05
CA LEU A 107 -3.42 35.99 -3.94
C LEU A 107 -3.55 35.09 -5.17
N TYR A 108 -3.83 35.66 -6.34
CA TYR A 108 -4.06 34.88 -7.56
C TYR A 108 -3.15 35.26 -8.70
N GLY A 109 -3.00 34.35 -9.66
CA GLY A 109 -2.15 34.52 -10.83
C GLY A 109 -1.99 33.22 -11.59
N SER A 110 -1.40 33.26 -12.78
CA SER A 110 -1.23 32.07 -13.64
C SER A 110 -0.19 31.10 -13.09
N ALA A 111 0.02 29.97 -13.78
CA ALA A 111 1.04 28.99 -13.38
C ALA A 111 2.44 29.62 -13.38
N GLY A 112 3.27 29.29 -12.38
CA GLY A 112 4.68 29.65 -12.38
C GLY A 112 5.02 31.13 -12.18
N VAL A 113 4.07 31.99 -11.77
CA VAL A 113 4.34 33.42 -11.48
C VAL A 113 4.96 33.68 -10.11
N GLY A 114 5.11 32.66 -9.27
CA GLY A 114 5.80 32.74 -7.98
C GLY A 114 4.88 32.81 -6.74
N LYS A 115 3.60 32.44 -6.85
CA LYS A 115 2.65 32.43 -5.72
C LYS A 115 3.17 31.61 -4.52
N SER A 116 3.58 30.36 -4.76
CA SER A 116 4.12 29.48 -3.71
C SER A 116 5.41 30.02 -3.09
N ALA A 117 6.23 30.73 -3.85
CA ALA A 117 7.44 31.37 -3.34
C ALA A 117 7.11 32.56 -2.42
N ILE A 118 6.07 33.33 -2.75
CA ILE A 118 5.55 34.41 -1.90
C ILE A 118 4.96 33.83 -0.61
N ALA A 119 4.10 32.80 -0.73
CA ALA A 119 3.50 32.10 0.42
C ALA A 119 4.56 31.52 1.36
N GLN A 120 5.61 30.89 0.80
CA GLN A 120 6.72 30.37 1.59
C GLN A 120 7.48 31.48 2.32
N ASN A 121 7.82 32.59 1.65
CA ASN A 121 8.50 33.72 2.28
C ASN A 121 7.72 34.28 3.47
N LEU A 122 6.40 34.43 3.30
CA LEU A 122 5.52 34.91 4.37
C LEU A 122 5.42 33.89 5.52
N ALA A 123 5.32 32.60 5.21
CA ALA A 123 5.34 31.54 6.21
C ALA A 123 6.63 31.62 7.04
N GLU A 124 7.80 31.63 6.40
CA GLU A 124 9.10 31.70 7.09
C GLU A 124 9.27 33.00 7.91
N LYS A 125 8.83 34.15 7.36
CA LYS A 125 8.93 35.45 8.03
C LYS A 125 8.06 35.55 9.28
N TYR A 126 6.85 34.96 9.25
CA TYR A 126 5.81 35.17 10.26
C TYR A 126 5.45 33.94 11.10
N ILE A 127 6.04 32.78 10.84
CA ILE A 127 5.76 31.58 11.65
C ILE A 127 6.03 31.83 13.13
N ARG A 128 5.14 31.31 13.99
CA ARG A 128 5.17 31.48 15.45
C ARG A 128 4.99 32.92 15.95
N LYS A 129 4.82 33.90 15.06
CA LYS A 129 4.52 35.29 15.40
C LYS A 129 3.09 35.64 15.03
N ARG A 130 2.77 35.47 13.74
CA ARG A 130 1.43 35.75 13.17
C ARG A 130 0.86 34.56 12.39
N VAL A 131 1.71 33.73 11.79
CA VAL A 131 1.29 32.52 11.06
C VAL A 131 1.22 31.33 12.01
N ALA A 132 0.03 30.75 12.10
CA ALA A 132 -0.34 29.65 12.97
C ALA A 132 -0.05 28.28 12.32
N ALA A 133 -0.33 28.18 11.02
CA ALA A 133 -0.14 26.96 10.24
C ALA A 133 -0.09 27.29 8.74
N GLY A 134 0.50 26.38 7.98
CA GLY A 134 0.49 26.41 6.51
C GLY A 134 0.13 25.05 5.93
N PHE A 135 -0.63 25.04 4.85
CA PHE A 135 -0.87 23.85 4.04
C PHE A 135 -0.59 24.16 2.58
N PHE A 136 0.41 23.49 2.02
CA PHE A 136 0.87 23.66 0.65
C PHE A 136 0.44 22.44 -0.16
N PHE A 137 -0.67 22.60 -0.89
CA PHE A 137 -1.16 21.56 -1.79
C PHE A 137 -0.13 21.24 -2.87
N SER A 138 -0.15 20.01 -3.38
CA SER A 138 0.61 19.69 -4.58
C SER A 138 -0.04 18.59 -5.40
N ARG A 139 -0.39 18.91 -6.65
CA ARG A 139 -1.04 17.97 -7.59
C ARG A 139 -0.14 16.79 -7.98
N ASN A 140 1.18 16.94 -7.79
CA ASN A 140 2.16 15.89 -8.07
C ASN A 140 2.40 14.96 -6.88
N ASP A 141 1.74 15.18 -5.74
CA ASP A 141 1.95 14.49 -4.48
C ASP A 141 0.62 14.05 -3.85
N SER A 142 0.30 12.76 -3.99
CA SER A 142 -1.02 12.21 -3.62
C SER A 142 -1.32 12.19 -2.12
N THR A 143 -0.37 12.59 -1.26
CA THR A 143 -0.66 12.76 0.16
C THR A 143 -1.11 14.17 0.51
N ARG A 144 -1.08 15.10 -0.45
CA ARG A 144 -1.45 16.52 -0.27
C ARG A 144 -2.07 17.16 -1.51
N ASP A 145 -2.64 16.35 -2.39
CA ASP A 145 -3.49 16.79 -3.51
C ASP A 145 -4.99 16.77 -3.15
N GLY A 146 -5.34 16.29 -1.96
CA GLY A 146 -6.71 16.19 -1.44
C GLY A 146 -6.95 17.01 -0.17
N LEU A 147 -8.24 17.15 0.19
CA LEU A 147 -8.67 17.89 1.38
C LEU A 147 -8.66 17.02 2.65
N GLU A 148 -8.62 15.71 2.49
CA GLU A 148 -8.66 14.70 3.55
C GLU A 148 -7.65 14.96 4.69
N PRO A 149 -6.35 15.23 4.42
CA PRO A 149 -5.38 15.49 5.48
C PRO A 149 -5.37 16.95 5.97
N PHE A 150 -6.12 17.86 5.33
CA PHE A 150 -5.99 19.31 5.53
C PHE A 150 -6.21 19.69 7.00
N VAL A 151 -7.37 19.34 7.57
CA VAL A 151 -7.73 19.75 8.94
C VAL A 151 -6.78 19.13 9.96
N ALA A 152 -6.49 17.83 9.84
CA ALA A 152 -5.56 17.14 10.73
C ALA A 152 -4.16 17.78 10.68
N SER A 153 -3.71 18.24 9.51
CA SER A 153 -2.42 18.91 9.35
C SER A 153 -2.35 20.28 10.01
N ILE A 154 -3.44 21.06 9.94
CA ILE A 154 -3.54 22.36 10.64
C ILE A 154 -3.57 22.14 12.16
N ALA A 155 -4.43 21.25 12.65
CA ALA A 155 -4.52 20.93 14.08
C ALA A 155 -3.20 20.35 14.62
N TYR A 156 -2.50 19.53 13.84
CA TYR A 156 -1.18 19.00 14.21
C TYR A 156 -0.15 20.12 14.38
N GLN A 157 -0.13 21.10 13.48
CA GLN A 157 0.77 22.26 13.58
C GLN A 157 0.50 23.09 14.84
N PHE A 158 -0.76 23.22 15.26
CA PHE A 158 -1.10 23.88 16.53
C PHE A 158 -0.49 23.15 17.73
N CYS A 159 -0.49 21.81 17.69
CA CYS A 159 0.00 20.95 18.77
C CYS A 159 1.52 20.68 18.73
N LYS A 160 2.24 21.10 17.68
CA LYS A 160 3.67 20.80 17.49
C LYS A 160 4.53 21.46 18.58
N PRO A 161 5.62 20.81 19.05
CA PRO A 161 6.61 21.48 19.89
C PRO A 161 7.10 22.81 19.29
N GLY A 162 7.15 23.84 20.11
CA GLY A 162 7.54 25.20 19.69
C GLY A 162 6.44 26.02 19.01
N SER A 163 5.19 25.49 18.91
CA SER A 163 4.03 26.30 18.54
C SER A 163 3.53 27.10 19.76
N PRO A 164 3.34 28.43 19.66
CA PRO A 164 2.71 29.23 20.71
C PRO A 164 1.27 28.81 21.03
N LEU A 165 0.60 28.14 20.09
CA LEU A 165 -0.77 27.66 20.26
C LEU A 165 -0.87 26.36 21.06
N ARG A 166 0.23 25.61 21.17
CA ARG A 166 0.25 24.30 21.85
C ARG A 166 -0.26 24.36 23.30
N PRO A 167 0.18 25.28 24.19
CA PRO A 167 -0.30 25.30 25.57
C PRO A 167 -1.79 25.63 25.68
N VAL A 168 -2.36 26.38 24.72
CA VAL A 168 -3.74 26.87 24.78
C VAL A 168 -4.70 25.93 24.03
N LEU A 169 -4.46 25.67 22.75
CA LEU A 169 -5.31 24.83 21.91
C LEU A 169 -5.00 23.33 22.03
N GLY A 170 -3.75 22.97 22.35
CA GLY A 170 -3.30 21.57 22.35
C GLY A 170 -4.11 20.66 23.28
N PRO A 171 -4.31 21.01 24.56
CA PRO A 171 -5.13 20.22 25.47
C PRO A 171 -6.57 20.03 24.99
N LEU A 172 -7.16 21.08 24.41
CA LEU A 172 -8.53 21.07 23.90
C LEU A 172 -8.68 20.15 22.68
N ILE A 173 -7.75 20.23 21.73
CA ILE A 173 -7.70 19.37 20.54
C ILE A 173 -7.51 17.90 20.94
N VAL A 174 -6.59 17.63 21.88
CA VAL A 174 -6.36 16.29 22.42
C VAL A 174 -7.62 15.74 23.07
N GLN A 175 -8.33 16.54 23.87
CA GLN A 175 -9.60 16.13 24.48
C GLN A 175 -10.66 15.76 23.44
N VAL A 176 -10.82 16.58 22.39
CA VAL A 176 -11.79 16.31 21.31
C VAL A 176 -11.51 14.97 20.63
N ILE A 177 -10.25 14.70 20.26
CA ILE A 177 -9.87 13.45 19.60
C ILE A 177 -10.07 12.23 20.52
N ARG A 178 -9.84 12.40 21.83
CA ARG A 178 -10.07 11.33 22.81
C ARG A 178 -11.54 11.00 22.97
N SER A 179 -12.39 12.02 22.98
CA SER A 179 -13.83 11.85 23.11
C SER A 179 -14.45 11.22 21.86
N ASP A 180 -13.91 11.48 20.67
CA ASP A 180 -14.37 10.86 19.42
C ASP A 180 -13.19 10.51 18.48
N PRO A 181 -12.61 9.30 18.62
CA PRO A 181 -11.54 8.83 17.74
C PRO A 181 -11.99 8.66 16.27
N ASN A 182 -13.29 8.48 16.03
CA ASN A 182 -13.85 8.32 14.69
C ASN A 182 -13.98 9.66 13.95
N LEU A 183 -13.65 10.78 14.60
CA LEU A 183 -13.70 12.12 14.02
C LEU A 183 -12.93 12.24 12.69
N PHE A 184 -11.82 11.52 12.53
CA PHE A 184 -11.05 11.53 11.28
C PHE A 184 -11.74 10.82 10.10
N HIS A 185 -12.85 10.12 10.35
CA HIS A 185 -13.74 9.57 9.32
C HIS A 185 -14.95 10.50 9.05
N ALA A 186 -15.14 11.54 9.86
CA ALA A 186 -16.18 12.54 9.63
C ALA A 186 -15.81 13.46 8.46
N SER A 187 -16.79 14.24 7.99
CA SER A 187 -16.57 15.20 6.91
C SER A 187 -15.55 16.27 7.29
N CYS A 188 -14.91 16.89 6.30
CA CYS A 188 -13.96 17.99 6.52
C CYS A 188 -14.60 19.14 7.32
N GLU A 189 -15.88 19.45 7.11
CA GLU A 189 -16.62 20.48 7.84
C GLU A 189 -16.68 20.15 9.33
N ILE A 190 -17.06 18.91 9.68
CA ILE A 190 -17.16 18.46 11.07
C ILE A 190 -15.78 18.47 11.71
N GLN A 191 -14.75 17.94 11.02
CA GLN A 191 -13.39 17.98 11.54
C GLN A 191 -12.92 19.41 11.78
N PHE A 192 -13.18 20.33 10.84
CA PHE A 192 -12.78 21.73 10.95
C PHE A 192 -13.49 22.40 12.13
N GLU A 193 -14.80 22.19 12.27
CA GLU A 193 -15.57 22.67 13.42
C GLU A 193 -15.00 22.16 14.74
N LYS A 194 -14.85 20.85 14.89
CA LYS A 194 -14.42 20.21 16.13
C LYS A 194 -12.95 20.48 16.51
N LEU A 195 -12.05 20.56 15.54
CA LEU A 195 -10.60 20.66 15.81
C LEU A 195 -10.05 22.07 15.69
N ILE A 196 -10.70 22.97 14.96
CA ILE A 196 -10.18 24.32 14.65
C ILE A 196 -11.08 25.41 15.24
N ILE A 197 -12.40 25.25 15.20
CA ILE A 197 -13.34 26.30 15.64
C ILE A 197 -13.68 26.16 17.12
N GLU A 198 -14.25 25.02 17.53
CA GLU A 198 -14.72 24.79 18.90
C GLU A 198 -13.63 24.98 19.98
N PRO A 199 -12.36 24.60 19.75
CA PRO A 199 -11.31 24.89 20.73
C PRO A 199 -11.12 26.39 20.97
N CYS A 200 -11.41 27.25 19.99
CA CYS A 200 -11.22 28.70 20.12
C CYS A 200 -12.28 29.37 21.00
N SER A 201 -13.49 28.83 21.06
CA SER A 201 -14.58 29.40 21.89
C SER A 201 -14.35 29.22 23.40
N LYS A 202 -13.37 28.41 23.78
CA LYS A 202 -12.96 28.16 25.17
C LYS A 202 -11.81 29.05 25.64
N ILE A 203 -11.34 29.96 24.78
CA ILE A 203 -10.20 30.83 25.03
C ILE A 203 -10.70 32.27 25.13
N GLU A 204 -10.22 33.01 26.13
CA GLU A 204 -10.61 34.41 26.32
C GLU A 204 -10.02 35.30 25.22
N ALA A 205 -10.74 36.38 24.85
CA ALA A 205 -10.30 37.29 23.79
C ALA A 205 -8.90 37.90 24.06
N ALA A 206 -8.57 38.18 25.32
CA ALA A 206 -7.28 38.73 25.72
C ALA A 206 -6.11 37.75 25.51
N GLU A 207 -6.35 36.45 25.62
CA GLU A 207 -5.33 35.43 25.37
C GLU A 207 -4.92 35.37 23.89
N TRP A 208 -5.78 35.86 22.99
CA TRP A 208 -5.52 35.88 21.54
C TRP A 208 -4.62 37.02 21.06
N GLU A 209 -4.45 38.11 21.84
CA GLU A 209 -3.75 39.32 21.38
C GLU A 209 -2.29 39.09 20.94
N ASN A 210 -1.66 38.01 21.43
CA ASN A 210 -0.28 37.66 21.12
C ASN A 210 -0.12 36.29 20.47
N LEU A 211 -1.22 35.65 20.07
CA LEU A 211 -1.20 34.32 19.45
C LEU A 211 -1.24 34.44 17.92
N PRO A 212 -0.52 33.56 17.22
CA PRO A 212 -0.59 33.54 15.76
C PRO A 212 -1.98 33.10 15.31
N ASN A 213 -2.53 33.78 14.29
CA ASN A 213 -3.91 33.59 13.84
C ASN A 213 -4.05 33.47 12.31
N THR A 214 -2.97 33.54 11.54
CA THR A 214 -3.01 33.39 10.08
C THR A 214 -2.76 31.94 9.66
N ILE A 215 -3.65 31.40 8.84
CA ILE A 215 -3.50 30.11 8.16
C ILE A 215 -3.20 30.37 6.69
N ILE A 216 -2.06 29.86 6.21
CA ILE A 216 -1.67 29.97 4.80
C ILE A 216 -2.12 28.71 4.06
N ILE A 217 -2.79 28.90 2.93
CA ILE A 217 -3.26 27.84 2.04
C ILE A 217 -2.67 28.12 0.66
N ASP A 218 -1.66 27.36 0.27
CA ASP A 218 -1.00 27.52 -1.03
C ASP A 218 -1.41 26.42 -2.01
N GLY A 219 -1.65 26.81 -3.26
CA GLY A 219 -1.98 25.89 -4.34
C GLY A 219 -3.38 25.30 -4.25
N LEU A 220 -4.41 26.07 -3.87
CA LEU A 220 -5.79 25.51 -3.79
C LEU A 220 -6.25 24.87 -5.12
N ASP A 221 -5.83 25.42 -6.27
CA ASP A 221 -6.05 24.84 -7.60
C ASP A 221 -5.36 23.49 -7.82
N GLU A 222 -4.35 23.18 -7.00
CA GLU A 222 -3.68 21.88 -7.01
C GLU A 222 -4.44 20.80 -6.24
N CYS A 223 -5.51 21.15 -5.52
CA CYS A 223 -6.43 20.17 -4.96
C CYS A 223 -7.23 19.52 -6.10
N VAL A 224 -7.04 18.22 -6.33
CA VAL A 224 -7.54 17.54 -7.55
C VAL A 224 -9.06 17.41 -7.62
N HIS A 225 -9.75 17.52 -6.49
CA HIS A 225 -11.19 17.41 -6.41
C HIS A 225 -11.83 18.81 -6.36
N ILE A 226 -12.44 19.23 -7.47
CA ILE A 226 -13.17 20.50 -7.58
C ILE A 226 -14.16 20.73 -6.41
N PRO A 227 -15.02 19.75 -6.03
CA PRO A 227 -15.91 19.94 -4.89
C PRO A 227 -15.17 20.20 -3.57
N SER A 228 -13.96 19.68 -3.40
CA SER A 228 -13.15 19.92 -2.20
C SER A 228 -12.64 21.36 -2.14
N GLN A 229 -12.30 21.96 -3.29
CA GLN A 229 -11.93 23.38 -3.36
C GLN A 229 -13.10 24.27 -2.91
N GLU A 230 -14.29 24.03 -3.46
CA GLU A 230 -15.52 24.78 -3.14
C GLU A 230 -15.92 24.62 -1.66
N ARG A 231 -15.84 23.39 -1.13
CA ARG A 231 -16.13 23.10 0.27
C ARG A 231 -15.20 23.85 1.21
N LEU A 232 -13.89 23.84 0.95
CA LEU A 232 -12.92 24.57 1.77
C LEU A 232 -13.21 26.09 1.75
N LEU A 233 -13.47 26.66 0.57
CA LEU A 233 -13.83 28.07 0.45
C LEU A 233 -15.13 28.40 1.17
N THR A 234 -16.13 27.51 1.13
CA THR A 234 -17.39 27.66 1.85
C THR A 234 -17.17 27.69 3.37
N ILE A 235 -16.30 26.82 3.91
CA ILE A 235 -15.93 26.82 5.33
C ILE A 235 -15.29 28.17 5.71
N ILE A 236 -14.29 28.61 4.94
CA ILE A 236 -13.59 29.88 5.18
C ILE A 236 -14.56 31.06 5.10
N GLN A 237 -15.45 31.07 4.12
CA GLN A 237 -16.45 32.12 3.93
C GLN A 237 -17.39 32.23 5.14
N LYS A 238 -17.95 31.10 5.59
CA LYS A 238 -18.87 31.06 6.74
C LYS A 238 -18.20 31.62 7.99
N LEU A 239 -16.93 31.29 8.22
CA LEU A 239 -16.14 31.83 9.33
C LEU A 239 -15.90 33.32 9.21
N ALA A 240 -15.48 33.77 8.03
CA ALA A 240 -15.19 35.18 7.77
C ALA A 240 -16.44 36.06 7.97
N ILE A 241 -17.63 35.56 7.61
CA ILE A 241 -18.90 36.24 7.83
C ILE A 241 -19.31 36.16 9.30
N ALA A 242 -19.24 34.98 9.91
CA ALA A 242 -19.65 34.75 11.30
C ALA A 242 -18.92 35.67 12.28
N HIS A 243 -17.62 35.91 12.08
CA HIS A 243 -16.84 36.86 12.89
C HIS A 243 -17.45 38.28 12.89
N ARG A 244 -18.11 38.69 11.81
CA ARG A 244 -18.71 40.02 11.71
C ARG A 244 -20.11 40.10 12.32
N THR A 245 -20.83 38.98 12.32
CA THR A 245 -22.26 38.94 12.68
C THR A 245 -22.54 38.32 14.04
N LEU A 246 -21.64 37.48 14.54
CA LEU A 246 -21.78 36.72 15.78
C LEU A 246 -20.58 37.07 16.67
N GLU A 247 -20.81 37.37 17.95
CA GLU A 247 -19.78 37.67 18.96
C GLU A 247 -18.91 36.44 19.32
N ILE A 248 -18.64 35.55 18.36
CA ILE A 248 -17.82 34.35 18.57
C ILE A 248 -16.36 34.73 18.28
N PRO A 249 -15.44 34.62 19.26
CA PRO A 249 -14.06 35.08 19.14
C PRO A 249 -13.21 34.07 18.36
N VAL A 250 -13.51 33.84 17.08
CA VAL A 250 -12.68 33.00 16.21
C VAL A 250 -11.65 33.87 15.51
N PRO A 251 -10.36 33.83 15.87
CA PRO A 251 -9.37 34.82 15.43
C PRO A 251 -8.81 34.55 14.03
N TRP A 252 -9.20 33.42 13.40
CA TRP A 252 -8.53 32.91 12.22
C TRP A 252 -8.65 33.83 11.01
N THR A 253 -7.52 34.04 10.35
CA THR A 253 -7.41 34.73 9.06
C THR A 253 -6.77 33.80 8.04
N PHE A 254 -7.14 33.94 6.76
CA PHE A 254 -6.75 33.00 5.72
C PHE A 254 -6.06 33.72 4.57
N LEU A 255 -4.81 33.33 4.28
CA LEU A 255 -4.13 33.71 3.04
C LEU A 255 -4.23 32.53 2.08
N VAL A 256 -5.02 32.69 1.02
CA VAL A 256 -5.22 31.66 -0.01
C VAL A 256 -4.48 32.06 -1.27
N CYS A 257 -3.60 31.18 -1.75
CA CYS A 257 -2.89 31.35 -3.01
C CYS A 257 -3.40 30.32 -4.02
N SER A 258 -3.85 30.78 -5.20
CA SER A 258 -4.33 29.86 -6.24
C SER A 258 -4.29 30.45 -7.65
N ARG A 259 -4.56 29.63 -8.66
CA ARG A 259 -5.00 30.12 -9.98
C ARG A 259 -6.45 30.63 -9.91
N PRO A 260 -6.84 31.58 -10.78
CA PRO A 260 -8.22 32.06 -10.88
C PRO A 260 -9.08 31.11 -11.74
N GLU A 261 -9.08 29.81 -11.40
CA GLU A 261 -9.97 28.84 -12.05
C GLU A 261 -11.44 29.22 -11.78
N PRO A 262 -12.37 28.98 -12.73
CA PRO A 262 -13.74 29.49 -12.63
C PRO A 262 -14.42 29.19 -11.29
N GLN A 263 -14.37 27.95 -10.83
CA GLN A 263 -14.98 27.53 -9.56
C GLN A 263 -14.41 28.25 -8.33
N ILE A 264 -13.10 28.57 -8.33
CA ILE A 264 -12.45 29.28 -7.22
C ILE A 264 -12.88 30.74 -7.23
N ARG A 265 -12.89 31.37 -8.42
CA ARG A 265 -13.32 32.76 -8.59
C ARG A 265 -14.78 32.92 -8.16
N ASP A 266 -15.65 32.05 -8.65
CA ASP A 266 -17.09 32.10 -8.37
C ASP A 266 -17.36 31.90 -6.87
N ALA A 267 -16.61 31.01 -6.21
CA ALA A 267 -16.68 30.85 -4.76
C ALA A 267 -16.23 32.11 -3.99
N PHE A 268 -15.16 32.77 -4.44
CA PHE A 268 -14.67 34.02 -3.83
C PHE A 268 -15.57 35.23 -4.06
N ASP A 269 -16.38 35.24 -5.13
CA ASP A 269 -17.36 36.33 -5.37
C ASP A 269 -18.42 36.39 -4.26
N ASN A 270 -18.68 35.27 -3.59
CA ASN A 270 -19.60 35.22 -2.45
C ASN A 270 -19.00 35.78 -1.15
N PHE A 271 -17.69 36.07 -1.08
CA PHE A 271 -17.05 36.59 0.15
C PHE A 271 -17.33 38.08 0.40
N ARG A 272 -17.80 38.85 -0.59
CA ARG A 272 -18.14 40.28 -0.42
C ARG A 272 -17.01 41.08 0.27
N MET A 273 -17.34 41.84 1.32
CA MET A 273 -16.45 42.77 2.02
C MET A 273 -15.39 42.13 2.93
N VAL A 274 -15.42 40.81 3.15
CA VAL A 274 -14.46 40.13 4.04
C VAL A 274 -13.23 39.57 3.30
N LEU A 275 -13.15 39.81 1.98
CA LEU A 275 -12.08 39.35 1.11
C LEU A 275 -11.27 40.53 0.54
N ARG A 276 -9.94 40.43 0.61
CA ARG A 276 -9.02 41.22 -0.19
C ARG A 276 -8.46 40.38 -1.33
N ARG A 277 -8.26 40.97 -2.52
CA ARG A 277 -7.76 40.27 -3.72
C ARG A 277 -6.50 40.96 -4.25
N LEU A 278 -5.53 40.19 -4.71
CA LEU A 278 -4.33 40.70 -5.38
C LEU A 278 -3.92 39.79 -6.53
N ASP A 279 -3.80 40.37 -7.72
CA ASP A 279 -3.23 39.71 -8.90
C ASP A 279 -1.70 39.84 -8.91
N VAL A 280 -0.99 38.73 -8.99
CA VAL A 280 0.47 38.67 -9.08
C VAL A 280 0.98 39.03 -10.48
N ASN A 281 0.11 38.99 -11.49
CA ASN A 281 0.46 39.17 -12.89
C ASN A 281 0.71 40.62 -13.33
N SER A 282 0.86 41.60 -12.42
CA SER A 282 1.11 43.00 -12.82
C SER A 282 2.34 43.08 -13.74
N SER A 283 2.11 43.38 -15.02
CA SER A 283 3.08 43.18 -16.12
C SER A 283 4.42 43.87 -15.87
N ASP A 284 4.38 45.11 -15.39
CA ASP A 284 5.57 45.95 -15.31
C ASP A 284 6.50 45.51 -14.17
N ASP A 285 5.93 45.19 -12.99
CA ASP A 285 6.71 44.66 -11.87
C ASP A 285 7.24 43.26 -12.17
N ALA A 286 6.41 42.41 -12.77
CA ALA A 286 6.81 41.06 -13.13
C ALA A 286 7.93 41.06 -14.18
N PHE A 287 7.86 41.95 -15.18
CA PHE A 287 8.92 42.13 -16.17
C PHE A 287 10.24 42.57 -15.52
N ARG A 288 10.21 43.62 -14.67
CA ARG A 288 11.40 44.10 -13.96
C ARG A 288 12.02 43.02 -13.07
N ASP A 289 11.17 42.28 -12.35
CA ASP A 289 11.59 41.22 -11.45
C ASP A 289 12.23 40.04 -12.21
N ILE A 290 11.65 39.62 -13.34
CA ILE A 290 12.19 38.56 -14.20
C ILE A 290 13.48 39.00 -14.88
N LYS A 291 13.54 40.24 -15.38
CA LYS A 291 14.77 40.81 -15.93
C LYS A 291 15.89 40.79 -14.89
N LYS A 292 15.61 41.22 -13.65
CA LYS A 292 16.57 41.13 -12.55
C LYS A 292 17.02 39.70 -12.29
N TYR A 293 16.08 38.74 -12.23
CA TYR A 293 16.40 37.33 -12.06
C TYR A 293 17.35 36.84 -13.17
N PHE A 294 17.05 37.13 -14.44
CA PHE A 294 17.94 36.76 -15.55
C PHE A 294 19.33 37.38 -15.42
N VAL A 295 19.44 38.68 -15.13
CA VAL A 295 20.73 39.36 -14.95
C VAL A 295 21.58 38.64 -13.91
N ASP A 296 21.00 38.33 -12.75
CA ASP A 296 21.71 37.68 -11.65
C ASP A 296 22.08 36.22 -12.02
N GLN A 297 21.18 35.46 -12.66
CA GLN A 297 21.44 34.08 -13.06
C GLN A 297 22.45 33.95 -14.22
N PHE A 298 22.40 34.84 -15.20
CA PHE A 298 23.40 34.87 -16.28
C PHE A 298 24.80 35.23 -15.73
N ALA A 299 24.89 36.06 -14.70
CA ALA A 299 26.15 36.31 -14.01
C ALA A 299 26.71 35.02 -13.34
N VAL A 300 25.84 34.22 -12.72
CA VAL A 300 26.21 32.91 -12.16
C VAL A 300 26.65 31.93 -13.26
N LEU A 301 25.88 31.82 -14.35
CA LEU A 301 26.23 30.97 -15.49
C LEU A 301 27.56 31.36 -16.10
N ARG A 302 27.82 32.67 -16.24
CA ARG A 302 29.09 33.19 -16.77
C ARG A 302 30.27 32.78 -15.89
N ALA A 303 30.13 32.85 -14.57
CA ALA A 303 31.18 32.39 -13.65
C ALA A 303 31.39 30.87 -13.74
N LYS A 304 30.30 30.10 -13.77
CA LYS A 304 30.31 28.63 -13.82
C LYS A 304 30.92 28.10 -15.13
N HIS A 305 30.57 28.70 -16.26
CA HIS A 305 30.93 28.24 -17.61
C HIS A 305 32.00 29.11 -18.29
N HIS A 306 32.77 29.88 -17.53
CA HIS A 306 33.76 30.85 -18.05
C HIS A 306 34.73 30.28 -19.11
N ARG A 307 35.02 28.97 -19.08
CA ARG A 307 35.92 28.32 -20.06
C ARG A 307 35.28 28.06 -21.42
N ALA A 308 33.97 27.88 -21.45
CA ALA A 308 33.18 27.60 -22.66
C ALA A 308 32.67 28.89 -23.33
N LEU A 309 32.84 30.04 -22.67
CA LEU A 309 32.41 31.35 -23.18
C LEU A 309 33.57 32.10 -23.85
N PRO A 310 33.28 33.04 -24.78
CA PRO A 310 34.30 33.84 -25.44
C PRO A 310 35.17 34.59 -24.43
N ARG A 311 36.50 34.41 -24.50
CA ARG A 311 37.46 35.00 -23.55
C ARG A 311 37.66 36.52 -23.69
N GLY A 312 37.12 37.13 -24.74
CA GLY A 312 37.37 38.53 -25.10
C GLY A 312 36.22 39.45 -24.71
N GLY A 313 36.10 39.83 -23.43
CA GLY A 313 35.46 41.06 -22.91
C GLY A 313 34.01 41.41 -23.26
N SER A 314 33.38 40.76 -24.25
CA SER A 314 32.01 41.08 -24.67
C SER A 314 31.04 40.62 -23.59
N PRO A 315 30.06 41.46 -23.18
CA PRO A 315 29.04 41.04 -22.24
C PRO A 315 28.33 39.80 -22.78
N TRP A 316 28.29 38.75 -21.97
CA TRP A 316 27.47 37.57 -22.21
C TRP A 316 26.36 37.51 -21.16
N PRO A 317 25.10 37.33 -21.57
CA PRO A 317 24.61 37.18 -22.95
C PRO A 317 24.73 38.47 -23.78
N ARG A 318 24.84 38.34 -25.11
CA ARG A 318 25.02 39.47 -26.04
C ARG A 318 23.69 40.12 -26.40
N GLY A 319 23.75 41.43 -26.70
CA GLY A 319 22.60 42.18 -27.21
C GLY A 319 21.48 42.35 -26.19
N ASP A 320 20.26 42.40 -26.69
CA ASP A 320 18.99 42.52 -25.96
C ASP A 320 18.40 41.15 -25.54
N ALA A 321 19.21 40.08 -25.54
CA ALA A 321 18.75 38.72 -25.23
C ALA A 321 18.03 38.60 -23.88
N ILE A 322 18.50 39.29 -22.84
CA ILE A 322 17.83 39.29 -21.52
C ILE A 322 16.46 39.96 -21.62
N ASP A 323 16.35 41.06 -22.37
CA ASP A 323 15.09 41.78 -22.56
C ASP A 323 14.10 40.93 -23.35
N GLN A 324 14.54 40.32 -24.46
CA GLN A 324 13.72 39.39 -25.23
C GLN A 324 13.22 38.20 -24.39
N LEU A 325 14.09 37.59 -23.57
CA LEU A 325 13.68 36.50 -22.69
C LEU A 325 12.71 36.95 -21.59
N ALA A 326 12.88 38.15 -21.05
CA ALA A 326 11.99 38.72 -20.05
C ALA A 326 10.61 39.05 -20.64
N GLU A 327 10.55 39.54 -21.88
CA GLU A 327 9.30 39.77 -22.62
C GLU A 327 8.56 38.46 -22.88
N ARG A 328 9.29 37.45 -23.39
CA ARG A 328 8.74 36.10 -23.66
C ARG A 328 8.26 35.38 -22.41
N ALA A 329 8.82 35.69 -21.24
CA ALA A 329 8.37 35.09 -19.99
C ALA A 329 6.93 35.49 -19.62
N GLN A 330 6.40 36.62 -20.13
CA GLN A 330 5.04 37.10 -19.85
C GLN A 330 4.68 37.06 -18.34
N GLY A 331 5.63 37.43 -17.47
CA GLY A 331 5.46 37.41 -16.01
C GLY A 331 5.60 36.04 -15.33
N GLN A 332 5.90 34.98 -16.08
CA GLN A 332 6.05 33.61 -15.59
C GLN A 332 7.51 33.30 -15.22
N PHE A 333 7.82 33.33 -13.93
CA PHE A 333 9.15 32.95 -13.41
C PHE A 333 9.55 31.52 -13.78
N ILE A 334 8.60 30.61 -13.96
CA ILE A 334 8.91 29.25 -14.40
C ILE A 334 9.59 29.23 -15.77
N PHE A 335 9.17 30.09 -16.71
CA PHE A 335 9.83 30.18 -18.00
C PHE A 335 11.30 30.56 -17.81
N ALA A 336 11.55 31.63 -17.04
CA ALA A 336 12.89 32.10 -16.76
C ALA A 336 13.76 31.04 -16.06
N ALA A 337 13.24 30.38 -15.04
CA ALA A 337 13.95 29.31 -14.33
C ALA A 337 14.23 28.10 -15.24
N THR A 338 13.29 27.75 -16.11
CA THR A 338 13.45 26.63 -17.06
C THR A 338 14.49 26.96 -18.12
N VAL A 339 14.53 28.19 -18.64
CA VAL A 339 15.57 28.66 -19.58
C VAL A 339 16.94 28.60 -18.94
N ILE A 340 17.11 29.14 -17.73
CA ILE A 340 18.40 29.12 -17.02
C ILE A 340 18.86 27.67 -16.80
N LYS A 341 17.98 26.77 -16.34
CA LYS A 341 18.32 25.36 -16.18
C LYS A 341 18.68 24.71 -17.52
N PHE A 342 17.91 24.97 -18.58
CA PHE A 342 18.15 24.40 -19.91
C PHE A 342 19.51 24.79 -20.49
N ILE A 343 19.97 26.02 -20.23
CA ILE A 343 21.29 26.53 -20.62
C ILE A 343 22.40 25.95 -19.74
N ASP A 344 22.11 25.64 -18.47
CA ASP A 344 23.08 25.15 -17.49
C ASP A 344 23.44 23.66 -17.66
N THR A 345 23.98 23.30 -18.82
CA THR A 345 24.47 21.95 -19.12
C THR A 345 25.99 21.91 -19.21
N ARG A 346 26.58 20.73 -18.98
CA ARG A 346 28.03 20.52 -19.17
C ARG A 346 28.39 20.01 -20.57
N ASP A 347 27.42 19.44 -21.27
CA ASP A 347 27.66 18.68 -22.49
C ASP A 347 27.59 19.54 -23.76
N GLU A 348 27.05 20.76 -23.67
CA GLU A 348 26.89 21.70 -24.79
C GLU A 348 27.30 23.12 -24.38
N PRO A 349 27.85 23.94 -25.29
CA PRO A 349 28.16 25.33 -25.01
C PRO A 349 26.90 26.12 -24.61
N PRO A 350 26.94 26.92 -23.52
CA PRO A 350 25.78 27.72 -23.09
C PRO A 350 25.26 28.69 -24.15
N GLN A 351 26.14 29.18 -25.04
CA GLN A 351 25.76 30.05 -26.15
C GLN A 351 24.84 29.34 -27.15
N ASP A 352 25.14 28.10 -27.52
CA ASP A 352 24.35 27.34 -28.49
C ASP A 352 22.94 27.05 -27.95
N ARG A 353 22.84 26.77 -26.63
CA ARG A 353 21.56 26.58 -25.93
C ARG A 353 20.75 27.86 -25.88
N LEU A 354 21.40 28.99 -25.58
CA LEU A 354 20.77 30.30 -25.59
C LEU A 354 20.21 30.64 -26.99
N ASP A 355 21.03 30.44 -28.02
CA ASP A 355 20.62 30.67 -29.41
C ASP A 355 19.48 29.74 -29.82
N ALA A 356 19.48 28.49 -29.37
CA ALA A 356 18.37 27.56 -29.59
C ALA A 356 17.06 28.07 -28.99
N VAL A 357 17.07 28.65 -27.78
CA VAL A 357 15.89 29.25 -27.16
C VAL A 357 15.44 30.51 -27.92
N LEU A 358 16.37 31.39 -28.26
CA LEU A 358 16.08 32.65 -28.96
C LEU A 358 15.54 32.45 -30.38
N ARG A 359 15.93 31.38 -31.06
CA ARG A 359 15.47 31.05 -32.43
C ARG A 359 14.07 30.41 -32.49
N ILE A 360 13.46 30.07 -31.36
CA ILE A 360 12.11 29.48 -31.35
C ILE A 360 11.12 30.52 -31.88
N TYR A 361 10.59 30.27 -33.07
CA TYR A 361 9.60 31.11 -33.72
C TYR A 361 8.21 30.81 -33.17
N ILE A 362 7.47 31.85 -32.79
CA ILE A 362 6.06 31.75 -32.36
C ILE A 362 5.19 31.93 -33.60
N GLU A 363 4.56 30.86 -34.09
CA GLU A 363 3.38 31.05 -34.93
C GLU A 363 2.31 31.74 -34.08
N ARG A 364 2.03 33.00 -34.39
CA ARG A 364 0.99 33.81 -33.71
C ARG A 364 -0.39 33.24 -34.08
N GLY A 365 -0.75 32.14 -33.44
CA GLY A 365 -2.01 31.41 -33.64
C GLY A 365 -2.21 30.24 -32.67
N SER A 366 -1.31 30.05 -31.70
CA SER A 366 -1.53 29.07 -30.62
C SER A 366 -2.58 29.59 -29.65
N ASP A 367 -3.66 28.84 -29.46
CA ASP A 367 -4.70 29.09 -28.44
C ASP A 367 -4.22 28.83 -26.99
N SER A 368 -2.94 28.48 -26.79
CA SER A 368 -2.41 28.18 -25.45
C SER A 368 -2.13 29.45 -24.65
N PRO A 369 -2.59 29.54 -23.39
CA PRO A 369 -2.25 30.65 -22.48
C PRO A 369 -0.78 30.64 -22.04
N TYR A 370 -0.01 29.61 -22.43
CA TYR A 370 1.39 29.40 -22.08
C TYR A 370 2.27 29.19 -23.33
N SER A 371 1.94 29.80 -24.46
CA SER A 371 2.55 29.53 -25.77
C SER A 371 4.08 29.49 -25.75
N ASP A 372 4.76 30.48 -25.17
CA ASP A 372 6.23 30.51 -25.06
C ASP A 372 6.80 29.39 -24.18
N LEU A 373 6.11 29.06 -23.08
CA LEU A 373 6.52 27.97 -22.18
C LEU A 373 6.30 26.60 -22.83
N ASP A 374 5.21 26.42 -23.58
CA ASP A 374 4.92 25.20 -24.32
C ASP A 374 5.95 24.98 -25.42
N LEU A 375 6.34 26.03 -26.15
CA LEU A 375 7.42 25.99 -27.13
C LEU A 375 8.76 25.60 -26.49
N LEU A 376 9.06 26.13 -25.30
CA LEU A 376 10.24 25.72 -24.54
C LEU A 376 10.18 24.23 -24.16
N TYR A 377 9.03 23.72 -23.74
CA TYR A 377 8.86 22.29 -23.44
C TYR A 377 9.02 21.41 -24.68
N HIS A 378 8.45 21.80 -25.83
CA HIS A 378 8.69 21.15 -27.12
C HIS A 378 10.19 21.09 -27.45
N GLN A 379 10.90 22.21 -27.28
CA GLN A 379 12.34 22.27 -27.52
C GLN A 379 13.15 21.38 -26.56
N ILE A 380 12.73 21.26 -25.30
CA ILE A 380 13.37 20.34 -24.35
C ILE A 380 13.15 18.89 -24.77
N LEU A 381 11.91 18.54 -25.10
CA LEU A 381 11.52 17.17 -25.44
C LEU A 381 12.09 16.71 -26.79
N SER A 382 12.27 17.62 -27.75
CA SER A 382 12.89 17.31 -29.05
C SER A 382 14.35 16.87 -28.94
N THR A 383 15.03 17.20 -27.83
CA THR A 383 16.41 16.74 -27.57
C THR A 383 16.48 15.32 -27.00
N CYS A 384 15.35 14.71 -26.65
CA CYS A 384 15.31 13.38 -26.07
C CYS A 384 15.53 12.28 -27.11
N GLN A 385 16.36 11.30 -26.78
CA GLN A 385 16.53 10.08 -27.56
C GLN A 385 15.61 8.98 -27.01
N MET A 386 15.25 7.99 -27.84
CA MET A 386 14.38 6.87 -27.47
C MET A 386 13.05 7.31 -26.83
N TRP A 387 12.32 8.16 -27.55
CA TRP A 387 11.09 8.80 -27.07
C TRP A 387 10.11 7.81 -26.43
N GLU A 388 9.89 6.62 -27.00
CA GLU A 388 8.97 5.61 -26.44
C GLU A 388 9.27 5.25 -24.98
N LYS A 389 10.55 5.13 -24.62
CA LYS A 389 10.96 4.85 -23.22
C LYS A 389 10.79 6.08 -22.34
N VAL A 390 11.20 7.25 -22.83
CA VAL A 390 11.05 8.52 -22.10
C VAL A 390 9.57 8.82 -21.84
N GLN A 391 8.72 8.65 -22.84
CA GLN A 391 7.28 8.81 -22.74
C GLN A 391 6.70 7.87 -21.69
N LEU A 392 7.10 6.59 -21.66
CA LEU A 392 6.64 5.66 -20.62
C LEU A 392 7.03 6.13 -19.21
N VAL A 393 8.27 6.63 -19.03
CA VAL A 393 8.70 7.25 -17.76
C VAL A 393 7.83 8.44 -17.42
N LEU A 394 7.67 9.40 -18.34
CA LEU A 394 6.88 10.60 -18.10
C LEU A 394 5.44 10.25 -17.73
N ARG A 395 4.81 9.30 -18.42
CA ARG A 395 3.48 8.77 -18.09
C ARG A 395 3.44 8.21 -16.66
N LEU A 396 4.44 7.45 -16.22
CA LEU A 396 4.51 6.96 -14.84
C LEU A 396 4.67 8.09 -13.82
N LEU A 397 5.46 9.12 -14.15
CA LEU A 397 5.68 10.26 -13.27
C LEU A 397 4.41 11.11 -13.08
N VAL A 398 3.62 11.30 -14.15
CA VAL A 398 2.37 12.08 -14.08
C VAL A 398 1.16 11.30 -13.57
N THR A 399 1.26 9.97 -13.49
CA THR A 399 0.18 9.09 -13.01
C THR A 399 0.27 8.91 -11.50
N SER A 400 -0.78 9.29 -10.76
CA SER A 400 -0.86 9.05 -9.32
C SER A 400 -0.69 7.57 -8.96
N HIS A 401 0.00 7.30 -7.84
CA HIS A 401 0.22 5.91 -7.39
C HIS A 401 -1.11 5.28 -6.97
N PHE A 402 -1.48 4.17 -7.60
CA PHE A 402 -2.64 3.38 -7.20
C PHE A 402 -2.24 2.36 -6.12
N GLU A 403 -2.58 2.64 -4.87
CA GLU A 403 -2.43 1.68 -3.75
C GLU A 403 -3.58 0.68 -3.80
N LEU A 404 -3.26 -0.61 -4.04
CA LEU A 404 -4.23 -1.71 -4.00
C LEU A 404 -4.09 -2.47 -2.67
N GLY A 405 -4.80 -2.02 -1.63
CA GLY A 405 -5.12 -2.86 -0.46
C GLY A 405 -4.79 -2.31 0.92
N ASP A 406 -5.49 -2.90 1.90
CA ASP A 406 -5.53 -2.56 3.32
C ASP A 406 -4.28 -3.10 4.07
N GLY A 407 -3.56 -2.23 4.81
CA GLY A 407 -2.69 -2.64 5.91
C GLY A 407 -1.17 -2.80 5.67
N VAL A 408 -0.42 -1.91 6.34
CA VAL A 408 0.87 -2.12 7.04
C VAL A 408 2.19 -2.06 6.26
N ILE A 409 2.22 -2.07 4.92
CA ILE A 409 3.45 -1.67 4.19
C ILE A 409 3.17 -0.37 3.44
N HIS A 410 3.56 0.75 4.04
CA HIS A 410 3.59 2.04 3.35
C HIS A 410 4.70 2.03 2.30
N LEU A 411 4.39 1.53 1.10
CA LEU A 411 5.29 1.51 -0.05
C LEU A 411 5.64 2.89 -0.59
N LYS A 412 4.96 3.93 -0.09
CA LYS A 412 5.36 5.33 -0.26
C LYS A 412 6.81 5.59 0.16
N GLU A 413 7.36 4.81 1.10
CA GLU A 413 8.76 4.92 1.52
C GLU A 413 9.77 4.25 0.57
N ALA A 414 9.33 3.35 -0.33
CA ALA A 414 10.23 2.51 -1.14
C ALA A 414 10.69 3.15 -2.47
N GLY A 415 10.34 4.40 -2.73
CA GLY A 415 10.79 5.10 -3.94
C GLY A 415 10.31 4.46 -5.25
N TRP A 416 8.99 4.27 -5.44
CA TRP A 416 8.42 3.60 -6.62
C TRP A 416 8.78 4.27 -7.97
N ARG A 417 9.12 5.55 -7.95
CA ARG A 417 9.57 6.32 -9.12
C ARG A 417 11.08 6.56 -9.08
N SER A 418 11.82 5.76 -8.33
CA SER A 418 13.28 5.86 -8.25
C SER A 418 13.95 5.33 -9.51
N VAL A 419 15.23 5.71 -9.66
CA VAL A 419 16.06 5.27 -10.78
C VAL A 419 16.10 3.74 -10.85
N MET A 420 16.36 3.08 -9.71
CA MET A 420 16.44 1.62 -9.63
C MET A 420 15.14 0.94 -10.09
N ILE A 421 13.98 1.45 -9.65
CA ILE A 421 12.68 0.84 -9.95
C ILE A 421 12.31 1.03 -11.41
N ILE A 422 12.51 2.23 -11.95
CA ILE A 422 12.19 2.53 -13.34
C ILE A 422 13.14 1.78 -14.30
N GLU A 423 14.42 1.62 -13.95
CA GLU A 423 15.34 0.79 -14.74
C GLU A 423 14.88 -0.67 -14.81
N GLY A 424 14.46 -1.25 -13.67
CA GLY A 424 13.88 -2.60 -13.64
C GLY A 424 12.60 -2.71 -14.48
N LEU A 425 11.75 -1.68 -14.44
CA LEU A 425 10.50 -1.65 -15.20
C LEU A 425 10.75 -1.55 -16.72
N LEU A 426 11.76 -0.80 -17.13
CA LEU A 426 12.12 -0.63 -18.54
C LEU A 426 13.10 -1.69 -19.05
N ASN A 427 13.49 -2.65 -18.20
CA ASN A 427 14.53 -3.63 -18.48
C ASN A 427 15.84 -2.97 -18.98
N LEU A 428 16.21 -1.86 -18.34
CA LEU A 428 17.44 -1.14 -18.61
C LEU A 428 18.56 -1.69 -17.72
N LYS A 429 19.80 -1.68 -18.23
CA LYS A 429 20.98 -1.92 -17.39
C LYS A 429 21.15 -0.78 -16.39
N GLN A 430 21.68 -1.08 -15.21
CA GLN A 430 21.93 -0.09 -14.18
C GLN A 430 22.74 1.10 -14.72
N GLY A 431 22.29 2.32 -14.43
CA GLY A 431 22.91 3.57 -14.84
C GLY A 431 22.57 4.02 -16.28
N LYS A 432 21.62 3.37 -16.96
CA LYS A 432 21.17 3.77 -18.31
C LYS A 432 20.02 4.78 -18.28
N LEU A 433 19.24 4.84 -17.20
CA LEU A 433 18.13 5.78 -17.12
C LEU A 433 18.60 7.22 -16.94
N THR A 434 19.61 7.47 -16.11
CA THR A 434 20.10 8.84 -15.87
C THR A 434 20.58 9.53 -17.15
N PRO A 435 21.39 8.90 -18.03
CA PRO A 435 21.72 9.47 -19.33
C PRO A 435 20.49 9.66 -20.23
N LEU A 436 19.53 8.73 -20.20
CA LEU A 436 18.30 8.82 -20.98
C LEU A 436 17.45 10.05 -20.60
N LEU A 437 17.39 10.37 -19.31
CA LEU A 437 16.63 11.50 -18.78
C LEU A 437 17.46 12.79 -18.62
N SER A 438 18.77 12.74 -18.88
CA SER A 438 19.70 13.87 -18.68
C SER A 438 19.26 15.16 -19.38
N ARG A 439 18.61 15.02 -20.54
CA ARG A 439 18.08 16.14 -21.34
C ARG A 439 16.86 16.83 -20.72
N LEU A 440 16.24 16.21 -19.72
CA LEU A 440 15.05 16.69 -19.03
C LEU A 440 15.34 17.33 -17.67
N HIS A 441 16.59 17.57 -17.28
CA HIS A 441 16.97 18.18 -15.99
C HIS A 441 16.34 19.57 -15.71
N SER A 442 15.90 20.28 -16.76
CA SER A 442 15.18 21.55 -16.61
C SER A 442 13.73 21.39 -16.12
N VAL A 443 13.14 20.21 -16.34
CA VAL A 443 11.72 19.90 -16.05
C VAL A 443 11.51 18.70 -15.12
N LEU A 444 12.56 17.91 -14.87
CA LEU A 444 12.58 16.80 -13.91
C LEU A 444 13.62 17.04 -12.83
N HIS A 445 13.29 16.66 -11.61
CA HIS A 445 14.26 16.52 -10.53
C HIS A 445 14.69 15.05 -10.45
N ILE A 446 15.92 14.78 -10.85
CA ILE A 446 16.54 13.46 -10.79
C ILE A 446 17.48 13.45 -9.58
N PRO A 447 17.16 12.68 -8.53
CA PRO A 447 18.01 12.61 -7.34
C PRO A 447 19.38 12.01 -7.67
N GLY A 448 20.39 12.34 -6.85
CA GLY A 448 21.75 11.83 -6.99
C GLY A 448 21.93 10.39 -6.48
N ASP A 449 20.93 9.86 -5.77
CA ASP A 449 20.88 8.48 -5.31
C ASP A 449 19.85 7.66 -6.10
N ASP A 450 20.05 6.34 -6.13
CA ASP A 450 19.23 5.42 -6.93
C ASP A 450 17.86 5.08 -6.30
N MET A 451 17.61 5.50 -5.05
CA MET A 451 16.49 5.07 -4.22
C MET A 451 15.39 6.14 -4.09
N SER A 452 15.75 7.41 -4.20
CA SER A 452 14.82 8.53 -4.14
C SER A 452 13.99 8.62 -5.42
N ASN A 453 12.75 9.11 -5.29
CA ASN A 453 11.85 9.27 -6.42
C ASN A 453 12.33 10.38 -7.38
N ILE A 454 12.26 10.10 -8.68
CA ILE A 454 12.25 11.13 -9.71
C ILE A 454 10.90 11.85 -9.63
N THR A 455 10.94 13.18 -9.70
CA THR A 455 9.73 14.01 -9.65
C THR A 455 9.70 15.00 -10.80
N VAL A 456 8.48 15.34 -11.25
CA VAL A 456 8.29 16.44 -12.19
C VAL A 456 8.50 17.75 -11.44
N ALA A 457 9.37 18.62 -11.95
CA ALA A 457 9.78 19.83 -11.27
C ALA A 457 8.63 20.84 -11.08
N HIS A 458 7.63 20.84 -11.97
CA HIS A 458 6.49 21.74 -11.86
C HIS A 458 5.22 21.20 -12.52
N ALA A 459 4.06 21.53 -11.93
CA ALA A 459 2.75 21.09 -12.39
C ALA A 459 2.39 21.51 -13.83
N SER A 460 2.85 22.67 -14.31
CA SER A 460 2.63 23.10 -15.70
C SER A 460 3.23 22.15 -16.74
N PHE A 461 4.33 21.47 -16.42
CA PHE A 461 4.89 20.46 -17.33
C PHE A 461 4.01 19.20 -17.34
N THR A 462 3.51 18.77 -16.17
CA THR A 462 2.49 17.71 -16.07
C THR A 462 1.25 18.06 -16.89
N GLU A 463 0.75 19.29 -16.79
CA GLU A 463 -0.41 19.78 -17.55
C GLU A 463 -0.13 19.80 -19.06
N PHE A 464 1.04 20.29 -19.47
CA PHE A 464 1.47 20.26 -20.87
C PHE A 464 1.45 18.83 -21.41
N LEU A 465 2.09 17.88 -20.71
CA LEU A 465 2.16 16.48 -21.13
C LEU A 465 0.77 15.82 -21.23
N CYS A 466 -0.16 16.22 -20.37
CA CYS A 466 -1.51 15.66 -20.32
C CYS A 466 -2.50 16.32 -21.30
N ASP A 467 -2.12 17.44 -21.93
CA ASP A 467 -2.96 18.15 -22.91
C ASP A 467 -2.44 17.87 -24.33
N VAL A 468 -3.23 17.14 -25.12
CA VAL A 468 -2.87 16.74 -26.49
C VAL A 468 -2.69 17.94 -27.43
N ASN A 469 -3.45 19.02 -27.23
CA ASN A 469 -3.37 20.21 -28.08
C ASN A 469 -2.10 21.01 -27.80
N ARG A 470 -1.62 20.98 -26.55
CA ARG A 470 -0.38 21.66 -26.15
C ARG A 470 0.85 20.82 -26.50
N SER A 471 0.84 19.52 -26.18
CA SER A 471 2.02 18.65 -26.31
C SER A 471 2.17 17.93 -27.65
N MET A 472 1.10 17.81 -28.43
CA MET A 472 1.12 17.23 -29.78
C MET A 472 1.84 15.86 -29.81
N ASN A 473 2.95 15.75 -30.55
CA ASN A 473 3.73 14.51 -30.68
C ASN A 473 4.38 14.03 -29.37
N TYR A 474 4.49 14.91 -28.37
CA TYR A 474 5.05 14.59 -27.06
C TYR A 474 3.98 14.32 -25.99
N HIS A 475 2.73 14.09 -26.40
CA HIS A 475 1.64 13.81 -25.48
C HIS A 475 1.93 12.56 -24.64
N ALA A 476 1.87 12.71 -23.32
CA ALA A 476 2.14 11.65 -22.34
C ALA A 476 1.06 11.68 -21.25
N PRO A 477 -0.16 11.20 -21.55
CA PRO A 477 -1.28 11.25 -20.63
C PRO A 477 -1.09 10.29 -19.45
N ARG A 478 -1.77 10.61 -18.35
CA ARG A 478 -1.89 9.71 -17.19
C ARG A 478 -2.36 8.33 -17.63
N MET A 479 -1.75 7.31 -17.05
CA MET A 479 -2.12 5.92 -17.27
C MET A 479 -3.48 5.66 -16.63
N SER A 480 -4.31 4.89 -17.33
CA SER A 480 -5.46 4.25 -16.73
C SER A 480 -5.00 3.28 -15.62
N GLN A 481 -5.91 2.94 -14.71
CA GLN A 481 -5.63 1.95 -13.67
C GLN A 481 -5.11 0.63 -14.26
N SER A 482 -5.64 0.20 -15.41
CA SER A 482 -5.21 -1.03 -16.08
C SER A 482 -3.76 -0.96 -16.57
N GLU A 483 -3.39 0.11 -17.27
CA GLU A 483 -2.03 0.30 -17.80
C GLU A 483 -1.00 0.43 -16.67
N TYR A 484 -1.36 1.16 -15.61
CA TYR A 484 -0.52 1.30 -14.43
C TYR A 484 -0.31 -0.06 -13.75
N CYS A 485 -1.39 -0.82 -13.53
CA CYS A 485 -1.30 -2.14 -12.93
C CYS A 485 -0.51 -3.11 -13.80
N GLU A 486 -0.57 -3.01 -15.12
CA GLU A 486 0.25 -3.79 -16.03
C GLU A 486 1.74 -3.49 -15.88
N CYS A 487 2.12 -2.21 -15.85
CA CYS A 487 3.51 -1.80 -15.61
C CYS A 487 4.02 -2.34 -14.26
N VAL A 488 3.24 -2.17 -13.20
CA VAL A 488 3.59 -2.69 -11.87
C VAL A 488 3.74 -4.21 -11.91
N THR A 489 2.77 -4.93 -12.50
CA THR A 489 2.81 -6.39 -12.60
C THR A 489 4.05 -6.86 -13.35
N LEU A 490 4.39 -6.20 -14.46
CA LEU A 490 5.60 -6.49 -15.24
C LEU A 490 6.88 -6.38 -14.41
N LEU A 491 7.04 -5.30 -13.65
CA LEU A 491 8.18 -5.11 -12.77
C LEU A 491 8.26 -6.20 -11.70
N LEU A 492 7.13 -6.51 -11.04
CA LEU A 492 7.09 -7.51 -9.96
C LEU A 492 7.38 -8.92 -10.50
N LEU A 493 6.82 -9.28 -11.66
CA LEU A 493 7.10 -10.56 -12.30
C LEU A 493 8.57 -10.65 -12.74
N ARG A 494 9.14 -9.60 -13.35
CA ARG A 494 10.57 -9.59 -13.73
C ARG A 494 11.49 -9.72 -12.53
N SER A 495 11.17 -9.01 -11.45
CA SER A 495 11.86 -9.15 -10.16
C SER A 495 11.85 -10.62 -9.72
N LEU A 496 10.67 -11.26 -9.67
CA LEU A 496 10.54 -12.68 -9.30
C LEU A 496 11.28 -13.63 -10.27
N SER A 497 11.30 -13.34 -11.57
CA SER A 497 12.04 -14.14 -12.56
C SER A 497 13.55 -14.14 -12.31
N THR A 498 14.13 -13.10 -11.69
CA THR A 498 15.56 -13.11 -11.32
C THR A 498 15.88 -14.18 -10.27
N LEU A 499 14.94 -14.49 -9.37
CA LEU A 499 15.10 -15.60 -8.42
C LEU A 499 15.00 -16.96 -9.10
N ALA A 500 14.11 -17.09 -10.09
CA ALA A 500 13.85 -18.34 -10.80
C ALA A 500 15.10 -18.87 -11.52
N LEU A 501 15.97 -17.98 -12.02
CA LEU A 501 17.23 -18.34 -12.68
C LEU A 501 18.19 -19.15 -11.79
N HIS A 502 18.06 -19.03 -10.47
CA HIS A 502 18.89 -19.71 -9.50
C HIS A 502 18.06 -20.65 -8.61
N TYR A 503 16.84 -20.98 -9.01
CA TYR A 503 15.97 -21.81 -8.19
C TYR A 503 16.45 -23.28 -8.25
N PRO A 504 16.94 -23.84 -7.12
CA PRO A 504 17.71 -25.09 -7.11
C PRO A 504 17.07 -26.30 -7.79
N PRO A 505 15.74 -26.50 -7.71
CA PRO A 505 15.10 -27.65 -8.34
C PRO A 505 15.21 -27.69 -9.88
N HIS A 506 15.53 -26.59 -10.55
CA HIS A 506 15.76 -26.58 -12.01
C HIS A 506 17.17 -27.05 -12.40
N ASN A 507 18.07 -27.25 -11.43
CA ASN A 507 19.45 -27.64 -11.66
C ASN A 507 19.64 -29.15 -11.41
N SER A 508 20.72 -29.72 -11.98
CA SER A 508 21.08 -31.11 -11.68
C SER A 508 21.40 -31.30 -10.19
N LEU A 509 21.15 -32.52 -9.70
CA LEU A 509 21.35 -32.86 -8.28
C LEU A 509 22.81 -32.61 -7.82
N ASP A 510 23.77 -32.79 -8.72
CA ASP A 510 25.21 -32.59 -8.46
C ASP A 510 25.58 -31.15 -8.08
N VAL A 511 24.76 -30.16 -8.49
CA VAL A 511 25.01 -28.73 -8.23
C VAL A 511 24.02 -28.18 -7.19
N PHE A 512 23.06 -28.98 -6.72
CA PHE A 512 21.97 -28.56 -5.83
C PHE A 512 22.46 -27.81 -4.59
N THR A 513 23.46 -28.33 -3.88
CA THR A 513 23.98 -27.72 -2.63
C THR A 513 24.53 -26.31 -2.87
N THR A 514 25.24 -26.12 -3.98
CA THR A 514 25.81 -24.83 -4.37
C THR A 514 24.71 -23.86 -4.80
N THR A 515 23.75 -24.32 -5.61
CA THR A 515 22.62 -23.50 -6.07
C THR A 515 21.70 -23.12 -4.91
N PHE A 516 21.40 -24.04 -4.00
CA PHE A 516 20.61 -23.80 -2.78
C PHE A 516 21.26 -22.75 -1.87
N SER A 517 22.58 -22.82 -1.68
CA SER A 517 23.33 -21.82 -0.92
C SER A 517 23.32 -20.45 -1.58
N SER A 518 23.43 -20.41 -2.92
CA SER A 518 23.34 -19.17 -3.71
C SER A 518 21.95 -18.53 -3.60
N TRP A 519 20.89 -19.34 -3.77
CA TRP A 519 19.50 -18.90 -3.66
C TRP A 519 19.17 -18.37 -2.26
N LYS A 520 19.61 -19.07 -1.19
CA LYS A 520 19.50 -18.61 0.20
C LYS A 520 20.17 -17.26 0.41
N ARG A 521 21.36 -17.05 -0.17
CA ARG A 521 22.08 -15.77 -0.09
C ARG A 521 21.34 -14.65 -0.83
N MET A 522 20.76 -14.94 -1.99
CA MET A 522 19.93 -13.97 -2.71
C MET A 522 18.71 -13.57 -1.90
N LEU A 523 17.93 -14.53 -1.39
CA LEU A 523 16.78 -14.23 -0.54
C LEU A 523 17.15 -13.34 0.65
N ALA A 524 18.26 -13.63 1.34
CA ALA A 524 18.75 -12.81 2.45
C ALA A 524 19.13 -11.38 2.01
N LYS A 525 19.79 -11.22 0.85
CA LYS A 525 20.17 -9.91 0.29
C LYS A 525 18.96 -9.04 -0.05
N TYR A 526 17.84 -9.65 -0.45
CA TYR A 526 16.64 -8.94 -0.93
C TYR A 526 15.53 -8.77 0.13
N GLN A 527 15.77 -9.17 1.40
CA GLN A 527 14.75 -9.23 2.48
C GLN A 527 14.01 -7.91 2.78
N VAL A 528 14.53 -6.75 2.36
CA VAL A 528 13.94 -5.43 2.67
C VAL A 528 13.42 -4.69 1.42
N ASN A 529 13.60 -5.24 0.21
CA ASN A 529 13.40 -4.52 -1.05
C ASN A 529 12.27 -5.11 -1.93
N LEU A 530 12.09 -4.52 -3.13
CA LEU A 530 11.13 -4.88 -4.19
C LEU A 530 10.77 -6.37 -4.31
N MET A 531 11.69 -7.29 -4.05
CA MET A 531 11.44 -8.74 -4.06
C MET A 531 10.39 -9.20 -3.05
N SER A 532 10.50 -8.75 -1.80
CA SER A 532 9.55 -9.05 -0.73
C SER A 532 8.15 -8.55 -1.11
N TYR A 533 8.08 -7.33 -1.64
CA TYR A 533 6.86 -6.75 -2.16
C TYR A 533 6.29 -7.54 -3.35
N SER A 534 7.17 -7.93 -4.27
CA SER A 534 6.80 -8.74 -5.44
C SER A 534 6.15 -10.04 -5.02
N CYS A 535 6.76 -10.77 -4.08
CA CYS A 535 6.20 -12.03 -3.54
C CYS A 535 4.78 -11.85 -2.98
N ARG A 536 4.51 -10.72 -2.33
CA ARG A 536 3.24 -10.48 -1.63
C ARG A 536 2.12 -9.90 -2.50
N TYR A 537 2.42 -9.07 -3.51
CA TYR A 537 1.39 -8.24 -4.15
C TYR A 537 1.27 -8.37 -5.67
N TRP A 538 2.14 -9.13 -6.34
CA TRP A 538 2.11 -9.24 -7.81
C TRP A 538 0.72 -9.62 -8.36
N HIS A 539 0.02 -10.55 -7.69
CA HIS A 539 -1.29 -11.05 -8.11
C HIS A 539 -2.39 -9.98 -8.01
N ASN A 540 -2.31 -9.08 -7.02
CA ASN A 540 -3.30 -8.01 -6.84
C ASN A 540 -3.30 -7.01 -8.00
N TYR A 541 -2.12 -6.70 -8.55
CA TYR A 541 -2.02 -5.84 -9.73
C TYR A 541 -2.41 -6.60 -10.99
N CYS A 542 -1.99 -7.87 -11.11
CA CYS A 542 -2.26 -8.70 -12.28
C CYS A 542 -3.76 -8.81 -12.57
N THR A 543 -4.59 -9.06 -11.55
CA THR A 543 -6.05 -9.22 -11.71
C THR A 543 -6.80 -7.93 -12.06
N LYS A 544 -6.14 -6.76 -11.96
CA LYS A 544 -6.71 -5.44 -12.33
C LYS A 544 -6.40 -5.04 -13.78
N VAL A 545 -5.55 -5.79 -14.47
CA VAL A 545 -5.24 -5.55 -15.88
C VAL A 545 -6.43 -5.99 -16.73
N ARG A 546 -7.06 -5.08 -17.49
CA ARG A 546 -8.21 -5.42 -18.33
C ARG A 546 -7.82 -6.16 -19.61
N SER A 547 -6.72 -5.74 -20.23
CA SER A 547 -6.22 -6.30 -21.49
C SER A 547 -4.69 -6.38 -21.42
N PRO A 548 -4.10 -7.57 -21.21
CA PRO A 548 -2.65 -7.70 -21.06
C PRO A 548 -1.93 -7.49 -22.40
N GLY A 549 -0.91 -6.64 -22.41
CA GLY A 549 0.00 -6.45 -23.53
C GLY A 549 1.00 -7.60 -23.69
N THR A 550 1.72 -7.62 -24.82
CA THR A 550 2.62 -8.71 -25.20
C THR A 550 3.72 -8.97 -24.17
N ASP A 551 4.29 -7.91 -23.59
CA ASP A 551 5.35 -8.04 -22.59
C ASP A 551 4.86 -8.74 -21.33
N LEU A 552 3.63 -8.44 -20.87
CA LEU A 552 3.05 -9.05 -19.68
C LEU A 552 2.81 -10.54 -19.92
N LEU A 553 2.34 -10.90 -21.12
CA LEU A 553 2.17 -12.28 -21.53
C LEU A 553 3.51 -13.06 -21.55
N VAL A 554 4.59 -12.44 -22.03
CA VAL A 554 5.93 -13.03 -22.02
C VAL A 554 6.46 -13.20 -20.59
N ALA A 555 6.24 -12.22 -19.72
CA ALA A 555 6.61 -12.29 -18.31
C ALA A 555 5.86 -13.42 -17.58
N LEU A 556 4.55 -13.57 -17.82
CA LEU A 556 3.73 -14.64 -17.24
C LEU A 556 4.16 -16.03 -17.72
N ARG A 557 4.58 -16.19 -18.98
CA ARG A 557 5.13 -17.46 -19.50
C ARG A 557 6.42 -17.85 -18.79
N SER A 558 7.29 -16.85 -18.57
CA SER A 558 8.60 -17.03 -17.95
C SER A 558 8.52 -17.14 -16.43
N PHE A 559 7.38 -16.80 -15.83
CA PHE A 559 7.15 -16.87 -14.40
C PHE A 559 7.17 -18.32 -13.90
N ASP A 560 7.86 -18.51 -12.77
CA ASP A 560 7.87 -19.77 -12.03
C ASP A 560 7.08 -19.61 -10.71
N PRO A 561 5.83 -20.09 -10.67
CA PRO A 561 5.01 -20.00 -9.47
C PRO A 561 5.57 -20.80 -8.29
N TYR A 562 6.31 -21.88 -8.51
CA TYR A 562 6.89 -22.67 -7.41
C TYR A 562 8.02 -21.90 -6.72
N CYS A 563 8.91 -21.28 -7.50
CA CYS A 563 9.94 -20.40 -6.97
C CYS A 563 9.34 -19.21 -6.21
N ALA A 564 8.32 -18.56 -6.76
CA ALA A 564 7.66 -17.42 -6.12
C ALA A 564 6.96 -17.81 -4.80
N LEU A 565 6.38 -19.01 -4.74
CA LEU A 565 5.76 -19.54 -3.53
C LEU A 565 6.81 -19.86 -2.45
N ALA A 566 7.91 -20.49 -2.86
CA ALA A 566 9.04 -20.80 -1.99
C ALA A 566 9.66 -19.52 -1.39
N ALA A 567 9.81 -18.47 -2.22
CA ALA A 567 10.30 -17.17 -1.79
C ALA A 567 9.33 -16.49 -0.80
N SER A 568 8.03 -16.46 -1.09
CA SER A 568 6.99 -15.92 -0.20
C SER A 568 7.06 -16.52 1.20
N LEU A 569 7.13 -17.86 1.27
CA LEU A 569 7.21 -18.59 2.53
C LEU A 569 8.53 -18.34 3.28
N SER A 570 9.64 -18.18 2.55
CA SER A 570 10.95 -17.84 3.13
C SER A 570 10.96 -16.45 3.79
N TYR A 571 10.12 -15.53 3.32
CA TYR A 571 9.92 -14.21 3.93
C TYR A 571 8.87 -14.21 5.07
N ASN A 572 8.32 -15.37 5.45
CA ASN A 572 7.18 -15.53 6.37
C ASN A 572 5.89 -14.84 5.89
N TYR A 573 5.75 -14.59 4.59
CA TYR A 573 4.45 -14.21 4.04
C TYR A 573 3.68 -15.46 3.73
N TRP A 574 2.58 -15.65 4.44
CA TRP A 574 1.68 -16.75 4.17
C TRP A 574 0.97 -16.48 2.83
N PRO A 575 1.26 -17.27 1.77
CA PRO A 575 0.77 -16.99 0.44
C PRO A 575 -0.74 -17.20 0.41
N ARG A 576 -1.47 -16.20 -0.07
CA ARG A 576 -2.89 -16.34 -0.38
C ARG A 576 -3.03 -17.12 -1.70
N VAL A 577 -2.86 -18.44 -1.62
CA VAL A 577 -2.93 -19.36 -2.77
C VAL A 577 -4.32 -19.28 -3.44
N ASP A 578 -5.37 -19.02 -2.64
CA ASP A 578 -6.71 -18.64 -3.10
C ASP A 578 -6.68 -17.47 -4.11
N ARG A 579 -5.92 -16.41 -3.82
CA ARG A 579 -5.79 -15.26 -4.71
C ARG A 579 -4.98 -15.55 -5.98
N TRP A 580 -4.13 -16.57 -5.96
CA TRP A 580 -3.42 -17.00 -7.17
C TRP A 580 -4.35 -17.75 -8.12
N ALA A 581 -5.40 -18.41 -7.61
CA ALA A 581 -6.46 -18.98 -8.44
C ALA A 581 -7.26 -17.90 -9.18
N GLU A 582 -7.50 -16.73 -8.54
CA GLU A 582 -8.12 -15.58 -9.21
C GLU A 582 -7.30 -15.11 -10.42
N VAL A 583 -5.97 -15.20 -10.37
CA VAL A 583 -5.10 -14.90 -11.52
C VAL A 583 -5.32 -15.89 -12.65
N LEU A 584 -5.54 -17.18 -12.36
CA LEU A 584 -5.85 -18.18 -13.38
C LEU A 584 -7.21 -17.94 -14.04
N GLU A 585 -8.22 -17.53 -13.26
CA GLU A 585 -9.52 -17.14 -13.81
C GLU A 585 -9.41 -15.88 -14.68
N TRP A 586 -8.66 -14.89 -14.19
CA TRP A 586 -8.35 -13.68 -14.94
C TRP A 586 -7.63 -14.00 -16.26
N ALA A 587 -6.65 -14.91 -16.24
CA ALA A 587 -5.91 -15.36 -17.43
C ALA A 587 -6.83 -16.03 -18.46
N LYS A 588 -7.77 -16.87 -18.01
CA LYS A 588 -8.78 -17.51 -18.89
C LYS A 588 -9.65 -16.47 -19.60
N ARG A 589 -10.07 -15.40 -18.90
CA ARG A 589 -10.92 -14.34 -19.46
C ARG A 589 -10.18 -13.45 -20.46
N THR A 590 -8.87 -13.31 -20.32
CA THR A 590 -8.02 -12.44 -21.15
C THR A 590 -7.38 -13.15 -22.35
N ASN A 591 -7.84 -14.37 -22.66
CA ASN A 591 -7.42 -15.17 -23.81
C ASN A 591 -5.91 -15.53 -23.80
N LEU A 592 -5.31 -15.66 -22.62
CA LEU A 592 -3.98 -16.27 -22.47
C LEU A 592 -4.00 -17.69 -23.06
N ARG A 593 -2.97 -18.02 -23.85
CA ARG A 593 -2.81 -19.36 -24.43
C ARG A 593 -2.84 -20.43 -23.33
N GLY A 594 -3.40 -21.59 -23.65
CA GLY A 594 -3.58 -22.69 -22.70
C GLY A 594 -2.27 -23.21 -22.08
N ASP A 595 -1.12 -22.96 -22.70
CA ASP A 595 0.20 -23.36 -22.22
C ASP A 595 0.57 -22.76 -20.84
N VAL A 596 0.28 -21.48 -20.60
CA VAL A 596 0.53 -20.84 -19.29
C VAL A 596 -0.42 -21.39 -18.22
N ILE A 597 -1.69 -21.55 -18.58
CA ILE A 597 -2.72 -22.06 -17.67
C ILE A 597 -2.41 -23.51 -17.28
N GLU A 598 -2.04 -24.37 -18.24
CA GLU A 598 -1.69 -25.77 -17.97
C GLU A 598 -0.40 -25.89 -17.15
N LYS A 599 0.58 -24.98 -17.29
CA LYS A 599 1.78 -24.95 -16.43
C LYS A 599 1.44 -24.67 -14.97
N TRP A 600 0.42 -23.86 -14.69
CA TRP A 600 0.10 -23.39 -13.34
C TRP A 600 -1.05 -24.16 -12.68
N LYS A 601 -1.92 -24.79 -13.48
CA LYS A 601 -3.07 -25.58 -13.03
C LYS A 601 -2.72 -26.63 -11.97
N PRO A 602 -1.57 -27.34 -12.01
CA PRO A 602 -1.19 -28.26 -10.94
C PRO A 602 -1.05 -27.60 -9.57
N LEU A 603 -0.63 -26.33 -9.47
CA LEU A 603 -0.51 -25.66 -8.16
C LEU A 603 -1.85 -25.50 -7.45
N SER A 604 -2.95 -25.40 -8.20
CA SER A 604 -4.29 -25.32 -7.63
C SER A 604 -4.79 -26.65 -7.08
N SER A 605 -4.31 -27.78 -7.62
CA SER A 605 -4.68 -29.12 -7.16
C SER A 605 -3.76 -29.66 -6.06
N GLY A 606 -2.49 -29.21 -6.04
CA GLY A 606 -1.53 -29.54 -4.98
C GLY A 606 -0.06 -29.35 -5.38
N PHE A 607 0.83 -29.39 -4.39
CA PHE A 607 2.28 -29.30 -4.58
C PHE A 607 3.03 -29.99 -3.44
N ARG A 608 4.34 -30.20 -3.60
CA ARG A 608 5.21 -30.75 -2.56
C ARG A 608 6.06 -29.66 -1.93
N ILE A 609 6.33 -29.78 -0.64
CA ILE A 609 7.24 -28.90 0.11
C ILE A 609 8.44 -29.72 0.58
N GLY A 610 9.63 -29.29 0.21
CA GLY A 610 10.90 -29.82 0.70
C GLY A 610 11.44 -28.97 1.86
N PHE A 611 11.74 -29.62 2.98
CA PHE A 611 12.39 -29.02 4.13
C PHE A 611 13.83 -29.52 4.24
N PRO A 612 14.84 -28.63 4.34
CA PRO A 612 16.21 -29.04 4.58
C PRO A 612 16.35 -29.75 5.94
N PRO A 613 17.38 -30.61 6.11
CA PRO A 613 17.60 -31.37 7.34
C PRO A 613 17.83 -30.50 8.59
N THR A 614 18.14 -29.20 8.41
CA THR A 614 18.31 -28.25 9.51
C THR A 614 16.99 -27.80 10.13
N ILE A 615 15.85 -27.99 9.45
CA ILE A 615 14.53 -27.64 9.99
C ILE A 615 14.01 -28.80 10.86
N PRO A 616 13.74 -28.57 12.16
CA PRO A 616 13.19 -29.62 13.01
C PRO A 616 11.85 -30.14 12.49
N ARG A 617 11.65 -31.45 12.57
CA ARG A 617 10.44 -32.19 12.16
C ARG A 617 9.13 -31.51 12.58
N GLY A 618 9.02 -31.07 13.84
CA GLY A 618 7.82 -30.40 14.36
C GLY A 618 7.51 -29.05 13.68
N LYS A 619 8.53 -28.32 13.21
CA LYS A 619 8.35 -27.09 12.45
C LYS A 619 7.88 -27.37 11.02
N ALA A 620 8.41 -28.41 10.38
CA ALA A 620 7.99 -28.81 9.04
C ALA A 620 6.49 -29.14 9.00
N LEU A 621 6.02 -29.95 9.96
CA LEU A 621 4.60 -30.29 10.10
C LEU A 621 3.70 -29.07 10.33
N TRP A 622 4.13 -28.15 11.20
CA TRP A 622 3.40 -26.90 11.46
C TRP A 622 3.27 -26.03 10.20
N CYS A 623 4.36 -25.87 9.45
CA CYS A 623 4.36 -25.14 8.19
C CYS A 623 3.45 -25.78 7.14
N THR A 624 3.50 -27.12 6.99
CA THR A 624 2.61 -27.85 6.09
C THR A 624 1.14 -27.57 6.42
N PHE A 625 0.74 -27.67 7.70
CA PHE A 625 -0.63 -27.40 8.13
C PHE A 625 -1.09 -25.98 7.82
N GLU A 626 -0.29 -24.98 8.21
CA GLU A 626 -0.69 -23.58 8.03
C GLU A 626 -0.82 -23.26 6.52
N ILE A 627 -0.05 -23.90 5.63
CA ILE A 627 -0.18 -23.76 4.16
C ILE A 627 -1.40 -24.53 3.63
N GLU A 628 -1.67 -25.75 4.09
CA GLU A 628 -2.89 -26.50 3.69
C GLU A 628 -4.16 -25.71 4.02
N ARG A 629 -4.16 -24.95 5.12
CA ARG A 629 -5.26 -24.04 5.47
C ARG A 629 -5.54 -22.99 4.38
N CYS A 630 -4.54 -22.54 3.63
CA CYS A 630 -4.74 -21.54 2.56
C CYS A 630 -5.56 -22.07 1.37
N PHE A 631 -5.77 -23.38 1.27
CA PHE A 631 -6.68 -23.97 0.29
C PHE A 631 -8.15 -23.98 0.76
N CYS A 632 -8.43 -23.61 2.02
CA CYS A 632 -9.80 -23.55 2.56
C CYS A 632 -10.36 -22.12 2.50
N ASP A 633 -11.53 -21.97 1.90
CA ASP A 633 -12.12 -20.67 1.48
C ASP A 633 -12.90 -19.92 2.59
N ARG A 634 -12.86 -20.41 3.83
CA ARG A 634 -13.74 -19.91 4.91
C ARG A 634 -12.93 -19.57 6.16
N GLU A 635 -13.12 -18.35 6.67
CA GLU A 635 -12.59 -17.91 7.96
C GLU A 635 -13.09 -18.83 9.09
N PHE A 636 -12.30 -19.85 9.42
CA PHE A 636 -12.64 -20.84 10.44
C PHE A 636 -11.85 -20.68 11.74
N ASN A 637 -12.36 -21.32 12.79
CA ASN A 637 -11.89 -21.33 14.18
C ASN A 637 -10.46 -21.91 14.32
N VAL A 638 -9.48 -21.08 13.96
CA VAL A 638 -8.03 -21.35 13.98
C VAL A 638 -7.57 -21.89 15.34
N GLN A 639 -8.24 -21.50 16.43
CA GLN A 639 -7.81 -21.88 17.78
C GLN A 639 -7.98 -23.39 18.05
N PHE A 640 -9.06 -24.01 17.59
CA PHE A 640 -9.32 -25.44 17.81
C PHE A 640 -8.34 -26.34 17.04
N GLN A 641 -8.14 -26.07 15.75
CA GLN A 641 -7.19 -26.84 14.93
C GLN A 641 -5.75 -26.70 15.44
N ARG A 642 -5.38 -25.50 15.90
CA ARG A 642 -4.09 -25.26 16.55
C ARG A 642 -3.95 -26.06 17.85
N ALA A 643 -4.99 -26.14 18.67
CA ALA A 643 -5.00 -26.95 19.89
C ALA A 643 -4.88 -28.45 19.58
N LEU A 644 -5.59 -28.93 18.56
CA LEU A 644 -5.53 -30.33 18.11
C LEU A 644 -4.10 -30.71 17.67
N LEU A 645 -3.46 -29.89 16.86
CA LEU A 645 -2.08 -30.14 16.40
C LEU A 645 -1.05 -30.00 17.52
N GLN A 646 -1.25 -29.06 18.46
CA GLN A 646 -0.44 -28.95 19.67
C GLN A 646 -0.48 -30.25 20.48
N GLU A 647 -1.67 -30.84 20.63
CA GLU A 647 -1.87 -32.08 21.37
C GLU A 647 -1.28 -33.29 20.61
N VAL A 648 -1.59 -33.45 19.31
CA VAL A 648 -1.12 -34.60 18.52
C VAL A 648 0.42 -34.64 18.42
N TYR A 649 1.05 -33.51 18.13
CA TYR A 649 2.48 -33.46 17.83
C TYR A 649 3.33 -32.89 18.98
N SER A 650 2.71 -32.55 20.12
CA SER A 650 3.39 -31.92 21.26
C SER A 650 4.12 -30.60 20.91
N VAL A 651 3.62 -29.86 19.90
CA VAL A 651 4.26 -28.63 19.39
C VAL A 651 3.61 -27.41 20.03
N ARG A 652 4.31 -26.62 20.86
CA ARG A 652 3.77 -25.37 21.46
C ARG A 652 3.71 -24.21 20.46
N ALA A 653 2.51 -23.77 20.07
CA ALA A 653 2.32 -22.77 18.99
C ALA A 653 2.90 -21.35 19.25
N ARG A 654 3.08 -20.91 20.50
CA ARG A 654 3.56 -19.53 20.80
C ARG A 654 5.00 -19.24 20.33
N LYS A 655 5.81 -20.25 19.98
CA LYS A 655 7.22 -20.07 19.57
C LYS A 655 7.49 -20.21 18.06
N TYR A 656 6.53 -20.65 17.25
CA TYR A 656 6.80 -21.15 15.88
C TYR A 656 6.17 -20.35 14.73
N GLY A 657 5.72 -19.11 14.97
CA GLY A 657 5.40 -18.17 13.89
C GLY A 657 6.61 -17.79 13.00
N HIS A 658 7.82 -18.22 13.39
CA HIS A 658 9.07 -17.94 12.70
C HIS A 658 9.87 -19.23 12.50
N LEU A 659 10.16 -19.60 11.26
CA LEU A 659 11.02 -20.74 10.91
C LEU A 659 12.46 -20.64 11.48
N GLY A 660 12.87 -19.50 12.07
CA GLY A 660 14.21 -19.25 12.60
C GLY A 660 15.14 -18.67 11.53
N ASN A 661 16.48 -18.75 11.69
CA ASN A 661 17.45 -18.27 10.69
C ASN A 661 17.64 -19.22 9.49
N ASP A 662 17.04 -20.42 9.51
CA ASP A 662 17.02 -21.39 8.41
C ASP A 662 15.66 -21.43 7.69
N ARG A 663 15.30 -20.30 7.07
CA ARG A 663 13.96 -20.03 6.50
C ARG A 663 13.66 -20.64 5.13
N VAL A 664 14.64 -21.29 4.52
CA VAL A 664 14.60 -21.55 3.08
C VAL A 664 14.09 -22.95 2.81
N ILE A 665 12.85 -23.05 2.34
CA ILE A 665 12.18 -24.29 1.92
C ILE A 665 12.06 -24.34 0.39
N MET A 666 11.84 -25.54 -0.15
CA MET A 666 11.63 -25.77 -1.58
C MET A 666 10.17 -26.10 -1.85
N ILE A 667 9.62 -25.63 -2.96
CA ILE A 667 8.31 -26.03 -3.48
C ILE A 667 8.52 -26.75 -4.82
N LEU A 668 7.86 -27.89 -4.98
CA LEU A 668 7.98 -28.74 -6.16
C LEU A 668 6.58 -29.06 -6.73
N PRO A 669 6.49 -29.38 -8.03
CA PRO A 669 5.28 -29.95 -8.64
C PRO A 669 4.81 -31.22 -7.93
N ALA A 670 3.51 -31.49 -7.97
CA ALA A 670 2.90 -32.67 -7.35
C ALA A 670 3.35 -34.01 -7.98
N ASP A 671 3.70 -34.02 -9.27
CA ASP A 671 4.11 -35.24 -9.99
C ASP A 671 5.52 -35.70 -9.60
N GLU A 672 5.64 -36.98 -9.23
CA GLU A 672 6.91 -37.61 -8.79
C GLU A 672 7.92 -37.82 -9.94
N GLY A 673 7.45 -37.83 -11.19
CA GLY A 673 8.27 -38.07 -12.40
C GLY A 673 8.94 -36.83 -13.02
N GLY A 674 8.81 -35.65 -12.41
CA GLY A 674 9.36 -34.41 -12.95
C GLY A 674 10.90 -34.29 -12.84
N PRO A 675 11.53 -33.35 -13.58
CA PRO A 675 12.98 -33.13 -13.57
C PRO A 675 13.54 -32.60 -12.22
N MET A 676 12.67 -32.16 -11.32
CA MET A 676 13.02 -31.56 -10.03
C MET A 676 13.19 -32.64 -8.94
N ARG A 677 14.43 -32.90 -8.51
CA ARG A 677 14.75 -33.85 -7.43
C ARG A 677 15.45 -33.16 -6.26
N LEU A 678 15.07 -33.53 -5.03
CA LEU A 678 15.76 -33.11 -3.82
C LEU A 678 16.74 -34.20 -3.35
N PRO A 679 17.78 -33.85 -2.59
CA PRO A 679 18.62 -34.83 -1.92
C PRO A 679 17.80 -35.72 -0.96
N GLU A 680 18.19 -36.98 -0.80
CA GLU A 680 17.44 -38.00 -0.03
C GLU A 680 17.23 -37.65 1.45
N ASN A 681 18.08 -36.79 2.02
CA ASN A 681 18.01 -36.38 3.42
C ASN A 681 17.03 -35.22 3.69
N TRP A 682 16.30 -34.75 2.68
CA TRP A 682 15.27 -33.72 2.82
C TRP A 682 13.93 -34.32 3.21
N ILE A 683 13.17 -33.63 4.07
CA ILE A 683 11.80 -34.02 4.40
C ILE A 683 10.86 -33.46 3.33
N VAL A 684 10.02 -34.29 2.73
CA VAL A 684 9.06 -33.87 1.70
C VAL A 684 7.62 -34.06 2.18
N ALA A 685 6.81 -33.02 2.10
CA ALA A 685 5.38 -33.06 2.44
C ALA A 685 4.54 -32.83 1.18
N HIS A 686 3.46 -33.59 1.00
CA HIS A 686 2.53 -33.45 -0.14
C HIS A 686 1.24 -32.74 0.31
N LEU A 687 0.96 -31.59 -0.30
CA LEU A 687 -0.22 -30.79 -0.03
C LEU A 687 -1.18 -30.88 -1.22
N THR A 688 -2.46 -31.13 -0.95
CA THR A 688 -3.51 -31.15 -1.98
C THR A 688 -4.77 -30.48 -1.46
N GLN A 689 -5.60 -29.96 -2.37
CA GLN A 689 -6.90 -29.40 -2.01
C GLN A 689 -7.79 -30.44 -1.29
N ALA A 690 -7.76 -31.70 -1.74
CA ALA A 690 -8.50 -32.79 -1.12
C ALA A 690 -8.06 -33.05 0.34
N ASN A 691 -6.78 -32.87 0.67
CA ASN A 691 -6.30 -32.99 2.05
C ASN A 691 -6.91 -31.92 2.95
N ALA A 692 -6.94 -30.68 2.46
CA ALA A 692 -7.49 -29.54 3.18
C ALA A 692 -9.00 -29.71 3.46
N GLU A 693 -9.78 -30.12 2.44
CA GLU A 693 -11.23 -30.38 2.57
C GLU A 693 -11.55 -31.54 3.53
N VAL A 694 -10.70 -32.56 3.59
CA VAL A 694 -10.84 -33.65 4.57
C VAL A 694 -10.61 -33.12 5.98
N PHE A 695 -9.54 -32.35 6.19
CA PHE A 695 -9.22 -31.76 7.48
C PHE A 695 -10.32 -30.81 7.97
N GLU A 696 -10.92 -30.04 7.06
CA GLU A 696 -12.07 -29.18 7.34
C GLU A 696 -13.26 -30.01 7.87
N ARG A 697 -13.67 -31.05 7.14
CA ARG A 697 -14.80 -31.90 7.52
C ARG A 697 -14.61 -32.54 8.90
N ILE A 698 -13.41 -33.01 9.21
CA ILE A 698 -13.07 -33.59 10.51
C ILE A 698 -13.12 -32.53 11.61
N SER A 699 -12.55 -31.35 11.36
CA SER A 699 -12.54 -30.24 12.33
C SER A 699 -13.95 -29.76 12.69
N VAL A 700 -14.87 -29.72 11.71
CA VAL A 700 -16.27 -29.37 11.92
C VAL A 700 -16.99 -30.45 12.73
N ALA A 701 -16.80 -31.72 12.39
CA ALA A 701 -17.44 -32.84 13.06
C ALA A 701 -17.02 -32.97 14.54
N LEU A 702 -15.75 -32.72 14.84
CA LEU A 702 -15.22 -32.87 16.20
C LEU A 702 -15.55 -31.69 17.11
N ARG A 703 -15.97 -30.53 16.59
CA ARG A 703 -16.08 -29.27 17.35
C ARG A 703 -16.87 -29.36 18.65
N HIS A 704 -17.89 -30.22 18.70
CA HIS A 704 -18.81 -30.32 19.83
C HIS A 704 -18.77 -31.69 20.54
N ASP A 705 -17.87 -32.59 20.13
CA ASP A 705 -17.77 -33.95 20.66
C ASP A 705 -16.48 -34.14 21.47
N PHE A 706 -16.50 -33.74 22.75
CA PHE A 706 -15.33 -33.81 23.63
C PHE A 706 -14.82 -35.24 23.88
N ASP A 707 -15.72 -36.23 23.90
CA ASP A 707 -15.33 -37.63 24.11
C ASP A 707 -14.73 -38.23 22.83
N GLY A 708 -15.32 -37.93 21.66
CA GLY A 708 -14.76 -38.27 20.35
C GLY A 708 -13.42 -37.58 20.08
N GLN A 709 -13.26 -36.32 20.51
CA GLN A 709 -11.97 -35.61 20.47
C GLN A 709 -10.90 -36.34 21.26
N ARG A 710 -11.19 -36.74 22.50
CA ARG A 710 -10.22 -37.39 23.39
C ARG A 710 -9.82 -38.78 22.88
N LEU A 711 -10.80 -39.58 22.45
CA LEU A 711 -10.57 -40.88 21.82
C LEU A 711 -9.73 -40.77 20.55
N LEU A 712 -10.03 -39.77 19.71
CA LEU A 712 -9.26 -39.54 18.49
C LEU A 712 -7.83 -39.09 18.80
N LEU A 713 -7.64 -38.19 19.75
CA LEU A 713 -6.31 -37.74 20.17
C LEU A 713 -5.47 -38.86 20.76
N ASP A 714 -6.06 -39.73 21.56
CA ASP A 714 -5.39 -40.89 22.14
C ASP A 714 -5.00 -41.92 21.07
N ASP A 715 -5.92 -42.24 20.14
CA ASP A 715 -5.67 -43.19 19.04
C ASP A 715 -4.63 -42.64 18.05
N VAL A 716 -4.73 -41.36 17.68
CA VAL A 716 -3.74 -40.72 16.81
C VAL A 716 -2.38 -40.69 17.50
N ARG A 717 -2.29 -40.35 18.79
CA ARG A 717 -1.01 -40.40 19.50
C ARG A 717 -0.41 -41.82 19.49
N ASP A 718 -1.21 -42.85 19.71
CA ASP A 718 -0.76 -44.24 19.74
C ASP A 718 -0.29 -44.73 18.33
N ASP A 719 -1.04 -44.43 17.26
CA ASP A 719 -0.68 -44.81 15.88
C ASP A 719 0.50 -43.98 15.34
N THR A 720 0.47 -42.66 15.58
CA THR A 720 1.54 -41.75 15.14
C THR A 720 2.83 -42.07 15.88
N TRP A 721 2.78 -42.45 17.17
CA TRP A 721 3.96 -42.89 17.92
C TRP A 721 4.64 -44.13 17.30
N GLY A 722 3.84 -45.09 16.82
CA GLY A 722 4.33 -46.29 16.11
C GLY A 722 4.99 -45.95 14.78
N SER A 723 4.32 -45.17 13.92
CA SER A 723 4.86 -44.79 12.60
C SER A 723 6.02 -43.78 12.70
N VAL A 724 6.02 -42.88 13.69
CA VAL A 724 7.09 -41.89 13.94
C VAL A 724 8.43 -42.54 14.28
N SER A 725 8.41 -43.78 14.78
CA SER A 725 9.61 -44.57 15.10
C SER A 725 10.31 -45.16 13.86
N HIS A 726 9.66 -45.20 12.68
CA HIS A 726 10.24 -45.66 11.42
C HIS A 726 9.84 -44.76 10.25
N ASN A 727 10.72 -43.79 9.92
CA ASN A 727 10.60 -42.87 8.78
C ASN A 727 9.26 -42.10 8.68
N LEU A 728 9.25 -41.03 7.90
CA LEU A 728 8.60 -39.79 8.31
C LEU A 728 7.39 -39.41 7.45
N VAL A 729 6.33 -40.20 7.50
CA VAL A 729 5.03 -39.98 6.84
C VAL A 729 5.13 -40.07 5.32
N ASP A 730 5.03 -41.29 4.79
CA ASP A 730 4.75 -41.52 3.37
C ASP A 730 3.33 -40.96 3.04
N LYS A 731 3.02 -40.75 1.76
CA LYS A 731 1.66 -40.58 1.24
C LYS A 731 0.70 -41.59 1.89
N ASP A 732 1.19 -42.80 2.13
CA ASP A 732 0.47 -43.89 2.78
C ASP A 732 0.13 -43.63 4.26
N ASP A 733 0.95 -42.91 5.02
CA ASP A 733 0.69 -42.61 6.43
C ASP A 733 -0.38 -41.52 6.60
N LEU A 734 -0.34 -40.49 5.75
CA LEU A 734 -1.38 -39.46 5.69
C LEU A 734 -2.68 -40.02 5.11
N VAL A 735 -2.61 -40.90 4.11
CA VAL A 735 -3.76 -41.66 3.60
C VAL A 735 -4.30 -42.62 4.65
N ALA A 736 -3.46 -43.29 5.45
CA ALA A 736 -3.86 -44.19 6.53
C ALA A 736 -4.55 -43.45 7.65
N LEU A 737 -4.01 -42.30 8.09
CA LEU A 737 -4.65 -41.41 9.06
C LEU A 737 -6.03 -40.96 8.54
N LYS A 738 -6.12 -40.58 7.26
CA LYS A 738 -7.39 -40.23 6.59
C LYS A 738 -8.37 -41.41 6.50
N LEU A 739 -7.87 -42.62 6.21
CA LEU A 739 -8.69 -43.84 6.10
C LEU A 739 -9.20 -44.29 7.48
N HIS A 740 -8.39 -44.11 8.52
CA HIS A 740 -8.77 -44.36 9.92
C HIS A 740 -9.83 -43.37 10.39
N LEU A 741 -9.62 -42.08 10.13
CA LEU A 741 -10.61 -41.02 10.41
C LEU A 741 -11.94 -41.29 9.67
N LYS A 742 -11.88 -41.72 8.40
CA LYS A 742 -13.05 -42.12 7.59
C LYS A 742 -13.76 -43.38 8.13
N LYS A 743 -13.02 -44.43 8.49
CA LYS A 743 -13.58 -45.67 9.08
C LYS A 743 -14.24 -45.42 10.43
N ARG A 744 -13.63 -44.58 11.28
CA ARG A 744 -14.16 -44.23 12.60
C ARG A 744 -15.39 -43.32 12.50
N TRP A 745 -15.42 -42.37 11.56
CA TRP A 745 -16.64 -41.61 11.25
C TRP A 745 -17.80 -42.54 10.89
N MET A 746 -17.56 -43.55 10.04
CA MET A 746 -18.56 -44.57 9.72
C MET A 746 -18.98 -45.39 10.96
N GLN A 747 -18.04 -45.80 11.80
CA GLN A 747 -18.34 -46.63 12.97
C GLN A 747 -19.06 -45.90 14.12
N PHE A 748 -18.78 -44.60 14.32
CA PHE A 748 -19.43 -43.80 15.35
C PHE A 748 -20.84 -43.40 14.93
N PHE A 749 -21.02 -42.86 13.72
CA PHE A 749 -22.33 -42.35 13.30
C PHE A 749 -23.34 -43.43 12.86
N LEU A 750 -22.89 -44.57 12.31
CA LEU A 750 -23.83 -45.66 11.96
C LEU A 750 -24.33 -46.45 13.19
N LYS A 751 -23.62 -46.38 14.32
CA LYS A 751 -24.02 -47.08 15.56
C LYS A 751 -25.12 -46.35 16.33
N ASP A 752 -25.07 -45.02 16.37
CA ASP A 752 -26.07 -44.22 17.11
C ASP A 752 -27.39 -44.03 16.34
N LEU A 753 -27.42 -44.31 15.03
CA LEU A 753 -28.64 -44.27 14.21
C LEU A 753 -29.35 -45.63 14.06
N GLY A 754 -28.83 -46.70 14.67
CA GLY A 754 -29.54 -47.98 14.80
C GLY A 754 -29.92 -48.69 13.48
N TRP A 755 -29.12 -48.60 12.41
CA TRP A 755 -29.45 -49.25 11.15
C TRP A 755 -28.90 -50.70 11.10
N PRO A 756 -29.73 -51.74 10.86
CA PRO A 756 -29.24 -53.09 10.64
C PRO A 756 -28.66 -53.20 9.23
N SER A 757 -27.48 -53.79 9.12
CA SER A 757 -26.64 -53.85 7.90
C SER A 757 -27.15 -54.75 6.77
N ASN A 758 -28.42 -55.17 6.76
CA ASN A 758 -28.95 -56.14 5.79
C ASN A 758 -30.30 -55.69 5.21
N SER A 759 -30.30 -54.92 4.11
CA SER A 759 -31.34 -54.95 3.05
C SER A 759 -31.03 -53.93 1.95
N LEU A 760 -30.24 -54.34 0.97
CA LEU A 760 -30.12 -53.67 -0.34
C LEU A 760 -30.92 -54.50 -1.37
N SER A 761 -32.18 -54.12 -1.59
CA SER A 761 -32.93 -54.52 -2.80
C SER A 761 -34.00 -53.47 -3.13
N SER A 762 -33.77 -52.76 -4.23
CA SER A 762 -34.63 -51.82 -4.97
C SER A 762 -35.87 -52.49 -5.59
N PRO A 763 -36.80 -51.77 -6.27
CA PRO A 763 -37.35 -50.41 -6.10
C PRO A 763 -38.90 -50.33 -6.24
N SER A 764 -39.56 -49.24 -5.79
CA SER A 764 -40.65 -48.56 -6.56
C SER A 764 -41.25 -47.32 -5.85
N TYR A 765 -41.28 -46.23 -6.62
CA TYR A 765 -41.97 -44.92 -6.54
C TYR A 765 -43.01 -44.58 -5.45
N GLY A 766 -42.88 -43.36 -4.89
CA GLY A 766 -44.00 -42.52 -4.44
C GLY A 766 -43.74 -41.55 -3.27
N GLY A 767 -43.35 -40.29 -3.54
CA GLY A 767 -43.75 -39.10 -2.76
C GLY A 767 -43.06 -38.72 -1.43
N VAL A 768 -42.12 -37.76 -1.50
CA VAL A 768 -41.74 -36.72 -0.50
C VAL A 768 -41.31 -37.17 0.92
N LYS A 769 -39.99 -37.13 1.20
CA LYS A 769 -39.38 -36.46 2.38
C LYS A 769 -37.84 -36.46 2.38
N THR A 770 -37.27 -35.25 2.47
CA THR A 770 -35.95 -34.82 3.00
C THR A 770 -34.63 -35.17 2.28
N ALA A 771 -33.96 -34.09 1.84
CA ALA A 771 -32.82 -34.02 0.92
C ALA A 771 -31.41 -34.12 1.55
N ALA A 772 -31.24 -34.86 2.65
CA ALA A 772 -29.92 -35.06 3.27
C ALA A 772 -29.18 -36.31 2.76
N SER A 773 -29.86 -37.28 2.13
CA SER A 773 -29.26 -38.55 1.71
C SER A 773 -28.67 -38.54 0.31
N LYS A 774 -29.08 -37.62 -0.57
CA LYS A 774 -28.65 -37.62 -1.99
C LYS A 774 -27.30 -36.97 -2.27
N PHE A 775 -26.77 -36.13 -1.38
CA PHE A 775 -25.49 -35.44 -1.64
C PHE A 775 -24.26 -36.31 -1.32
N VAL A 776 -24.41 -37.38 -0.55
CA VAL A 776 -23.28 -38.19 -0.06
C VAL A 776 -22.94 -39.37 -0.98
N PHE A 777 -23.89 -39.88 -1.78
CA PHE A 777 -23.68 -41.12 -2.53
C PHE A 777 -23.35 -40.96 -4.02
N SER A 778 -23.52 -39.78 -4.64
CA SER A 778 -23.24 -39.62 -6.08
C SER A 778 -21.80 -39.18 -6.42
N SER A 779 -20.96 -38.86 -5.44
CA SER A 779 -19.60 -38.32 -5.69
C SER A 779 -18.45 -39.28 -5.33
N PHE A 780 -18.74 -40.55 -5.04
CA PHE A 780 -17.72 -41.54 -4.64
C PHE A 780 -17.60 -42.76 -5.58
N ALA A 781 -18.27 -42.74 -6.73
CA ALA A 781 -18.19 -43.80 -7.73
C ALA A 781 -17.74 -43.21 -9.08
N ASP A 782 -16.46 -42.90 -9.20
CA ASP A 782 -15.77 -42.78 -10.49
C ASP A 782 -14.27 -43.00 -10.30
N ASN A 783 -13.88 -44.27 -10.36
CA ASN A 783 -12.57 -44.75 -10.82
C ASN A 783 -12.58 -46.28 -10.71
N ARG A 784 -13.22 -46.93 -11.68
CA ARG A 784 -12.92 -48.32 -12.04
C ARG A 784 -12.56 -48.27 -13.52
N ASP A 785 -11.28 -48.38 -13.82
CA ASP A 785 -10.75 -49.12 -14.96
C ASP A 785 -9.22 -49.15 -14.87
N ASN A 786 -8.71 -50.33 -14.51
CA ASN A 786 -7.42 -50.88 -14.91
C ASN A 786 -7.38 -52.33 -14.40
N LEU A 787 -7.97 -53.23 -15.19
CA LEU A 787 -7.81 -54.67 -15.08
C LEU A 787 -6.71 -55.09 -16.06
N LEU A 788 -5.78 -55.94 -15.63
CA LEU A 788 -5.23 -57.08 -16.39
C LEU A 788 -4.57 -58.07 -15.38
N PRO A 789 -4.37 -59.35 -15.74
CA PRO A 789 -4.73 -60.50 -14.87
C PRO A 789 -3.52 -61.33 -14.43
N ALA A 790 -3.66 -62.10 -13.35
CA ALA A 790 -2.83 -63.29 -13.16
C ALA A 790 -3.47 -64.30 -12.21
N HIS A 791 -3.32 -65.55 -12.62
CA HIS A 791 -3.60 -66.79 -11.91
C HIS A 791 -2.82 -66.94 -10.59
N GLU A 792 -3.29 -67.94 -9.83
CA GLU A 792 -2.60 -68.70 -8.76
C GLU A 792 -2.73 -68.24 -7.29
N GLN A 793 -2.83 -69.26 -6.45
CA GLN A 793 -3.56 -69.38 -5.18
C GLN A 793 -2.90 -68.70 -3.95
N PRO A 794 -3.66 -68.41 -2.87
CA PRO A 794 -3.10 -68.09 -1.57
C PRO A 794 -3.21 -69.26 -0.56
N HIS A 795 -2.11 -69.51 0.16
CA HIS A 795 -2.09 -70.21 1.47
C HIS A 795 -1.03 -69.54 2.38
N PRO A 796 -0.99 -69.77 3.72
CA PRO A 796 -1.40 -68.78 4.72
C PRO A 796 -0.30 -68.44 5.75
N ALA A 797 -0.20 -67.17 6.15
CA ALA A 797 0.35 -66.70 7.43
C ALA A 797 0.10 -65.18 7.43
N VAL A 798 -0.43 -64.51 8.45
CA VAL A 798 0.05 -64.47 9.82
C VAL A 798 -1.12 -64.00 10.70
N LEU A 799 -1.59 -64.87 11.59
CA LEU A 799 -2.22 -64.46 12.84
C LEU A 799 -1.10 -64.22 13.85
N LYS A 800 -1.00 -63.01 14.40
CA LYS A 800 -0.67 -62.70 15.82
C LYS A 800 -0.33 -61.22 15.97
N TYR A 801 -1.26 -60.44 16.53
CA TYR A 801 -1.00 -59.55 17.68
C TYR A 801 -2.33 -59.31 18.43
N PRO A 802 -2.31 -59.23 19.78
CA PRO A 802 -3.51 -59.35 20.60
C PRO A 802 -4.21 -58.01 20.85
N LEU A 803 -5.54 -58.05 20.82
CA LEU A 803 -6.45 -56.99 21.25
C LEU A 803 -6.04 -56.39 22.61
N HIS A 804 -5.76 -55.08 22.60
CA HIS A 804 -5.27 -54.32 23.75
C HIS A 804 -6.27 -54.32 24.91
N ARG A 805 -5.77 -54.58 26.13
CA ARG A 805 -6.47 -54.71 27.43
C ARG A 805 -7.43 -53.56 27.81
N ARG A 806 -7.48 -52.46 27.06
CA ARG A 806 -8.35 -51.31 27.32
C ARG A 806 -9.80 -51.52 26.86
N LEU A 807 -10.06 -52.29 25.80
CA LEU A 807 -11.43 -52.59 25.33
C LEU A 807 -12.22 -53.43 26.36
N LYS A 808 -11.54 -54.34 27.06
CA LYS A 808 -12.17 -55.20 28.09
C LYS A 808 -12.62 -54.40 29.33
N ARG A 809 -11.90 -53.33 29.70
CA ARG A 809 -12.29 -52.47 30.84
C ARG A 809 -13.45 -51.53 30.52
N TYR A 810 -13.60 -51.13 29.26
CA TYR A 810 -14.67 -50.24 28.81
C TYR A 810 -16.02 -50.98 28.69
N ILE A 811 -15.99 -52.22 28.17
CA ILE A 811 -17.20 -53.06 28.03
C ILE A 811 -17.78 -53.47 29.40
N VAL A 812 -16.93 -53.73 30.41
CA VAL A 812 -17.38 -54.09 31.76
C VAL A 812 -17.98 -52.89 32.52
N ARG A 813 -17.57 -51.66 32.22
CA ARG A 813 -18.16 -50.43 32.80
C ARG A 813 -19.52 -50.08 32.20
N ILE A 814 -19.75 -50.38 30.93
CA ILE A 814 -21.03 -50.12 30.24
C ILE A 814 -22.08 -51.18 30.62
N TYR A 815 -21.68 -52.44 30.83
CA TYR A 815 -22.62 -53.50 31.21
C TYR A 815 -23.13 -53.43 32.65
N ARG A 816 -22.42 -52.78 33.58
CA ARG A 816 -22.85 -52.61 34.98
C ARG A 816 -23.73 -51.39 35.25
N ARG A 817 -24.01 -50.55 34.24
CA ARG A 817 -24.78 -49.30 34.40
C ARG A 817 -26.19 -49.32 33.78
N LYS A 818 -26.67 -50.48 33.30
CA LYS A 818 -27.95 -50.60 32.58
C LYS A 818 -28.93 -51.69 33.06
N ARG A 819 -28.70 -52.37 34.19
CA ARG A 819 -29.72 -53.23 34.81
C ARG A 819 -29.60 -53.24 36.34
N GLY A 820 -30.68 -52.85 37.01
CA GLY A 820 -30.92 -53.08 38.44
C GLY A 820 -31.23 -51.80 39.21
N ASP A 821 -32.47 -51.30 39.09
CA ASP A 821 -33.42 -51.25 40.21
C ASP A 821 -34.72 -50.60 39.74
N VAL A 822 -35.81 -51.38 39.70
CA VAL A 822 -37.06 -51.18 40.45
C VAL A 822 -37.86 -52.49 40.38
N GLU A 823 -38.21 -52.99 41.55
CA GLU A 823 -39.01 -54.18 41.85
C GLU A 823 -40.52 -54.01 41.59
N GLU A 824 -41.23 -55.13 41.75
CA GLU A 824 -42.57 -55.28 42.33
C GLU A 824 -43.85 -55.32 41.45
N LYS A 825 -44.54 -56.45 41.66
CA LYS A 825 -45.90 -56.92 41.32
C LYS A 825 -46.17 -57.48 39.93
#